data_AF-A0AA43KUL8-F1
#
_entry.id   AF-A0AA43KUL8-F1
#
_cell.length_a   1.000
_cell.length_b   1.000
_cell.length_c   1.000
_cell.angle_alpha   90.00
_cell.angle_beta   90.00
_cell.angle_gamma   90.00
#
_symmetry.space_group_name_H-M   'P 1'
#
loop_
_entity.id
_entity.type
_entity.pdbx_description
1 polymer ?
#
loop_
_entity_poly.entity_id
_entity_poly.type
_entity_poly.pdbx_seq_one_letter_code
_entity_poly.pdbx_strand_id
1 'polypeptide(L)'
;MAQYINSKKLQRELFKRTEGYAVNVRNLYRNAMDQLIDLVKGTELEDGKPFSFSEYGYGEEATAVFRSLYSQVYQEIRGDVEKEWMLSNDNNDELVKSVFGKHSIQDNHFARLFNRNKEAMDAFFARKTGDGLNLSQKVWKYTGQYREELENCLDLAIGEGIGANQLATKIKEYLQDPDKFYRRFRVKTGEDENGNSIYGRVWKRRVYDNETQSYKWIDDNPKKYHPGRGVYRSSYRNAQRLARTETNIAYRTADFERWQQLDFVVGIEIKLSNNHPHSDICDDLQGIYPKTFKWRGWHPNCRCYQVPVLATEAEIDDMLDKILSEDNVDPMDSSQAVQEYPDEFKEWVKTNEERMEKAEAKGTLPYFVKDNKAGIEDILKPISPEQKHHQDLVGKYGEESVQQLYDAFGAFKDKISTGDLEYQIKKLKFEANWVADKNKFPTSPEMVKMLEKELATVQAKYDTQLVVEAAQPILGYKSKSKPLNSLLEQLNDAIASGGSTKEIQDLTAQATAKIKDIEKARLNKIIKSGSDGSIIDLYATAGEKLEIARLQDQYDKALAQYGSQWNYTVNQNYQELANYKKELGQKYMSKQGALVKLNGETSEAAAKALEEYLNAPENKTANTPIGGRFQNSTRCDDIDKKRIKEYSKVTGISEDELGLITRYTYGSKWCNQYGYGIVDPYFGKVQDYDGLCQKYYPAANSVLEKLPRFQGTTFSGINMSAMELDKYIISMKECLDTGKPFVNNAFLSTTTNIDKTTIFGSNIQLVIKGKHGVDVKPITHHYYKSEDEVLFRAGTNFKVVAVKQETARKYGFGKGWVIELEEI
;
A
#
# COMPACT_ATOMS: atom_id res chain seq x y z
N MET A 1 -17.80 -45.80 -17.47
CA MET A 1 -18.71 -46.86 -17.01
C MET A 1 -18.39 -47.17 -15.55
N ALA A 2 -19.16 -46.64 -14.60
CA ALA A 2 -19.03 -47.03 -13.20
C ALA A 2 -19.44 -48.50 -13.07
N GLN A 3 -18.48 -49.40 -12.86
CA GLN A 3 -18.79 -50.76 -12.42
C GLN A 3 -19.50 -50.65 -11.07
N TYR A 4 -20.73 -51.14 -10.98
CA TYR A 4 -21.47 -51.22 -9.73
C TYR A 4 -20.63 -51.99 -8.69
N ILE A 5 -20.20 -51.31 -7.62
CA ILE A 5 -19.52 -51.92 -6.49
C ILE A 5 -20.47 -52.96 -5.88
N ASN A 6 -20.13 -54.24 -6.01
CA ASN A 6 -20.91 -55.31 -5.41
C ASN A 6 -20.58 -55.40 -3.91
N SER A 7 -21.24 -54.57 -3.11
CA SER A 7 -21.07 -54.48 -1.65
C SER A 7 -21.19 -55.83 -0.94
N LYS A 8 -22.05 -56.74 -1.43
CA LYS A 8 -22.20 -58.10 -0.87
C LYS A 8 -20.97 -58.97 -1.12
N LYS A 9 -20.30 -58.82 -2.27
CA LYS A 9 -19.05 -59.55 -2.58
C LYS A 9 -17.91 -59.06 -1.69
N LEU A 10 -17.75 -57.74 -1.58
CA LEU A 10 -16.73 -57.11 -0.72
C LEU A 10 -16.91 -57.48 0.76
N GLN A 11 -18.16 -57.49 1.26
CA GLN A 11 -18.44 -57.94 2.62
C GLN A 11 -18.07 -59.41 2.83
N ARG A 12 -18.38 -60.31 1.88
CA ARG A 12 -17.99 -61.72 1.98
C ARG A 12 -16.47 -61.92 1.98
N GLU A 13 -15.75 -61.15 1.18
CA GLU A 13 -14.28 -61.18 1.14
C GLU A 13 -13.67 -60.66 2.44
N LEU A 14 -14.21 -59.58 3.01
CA LEU A 14 -13.83 -59.06 4.33
C LEU A 14 -14.09 -60.11 5.43
N PHE A 15 -15.26 -60.75 5.44
CA PHE A 15 -15.57 -61.82 6.41
C PHE A 15 -14.61 -63.00 6.28
N LYS A 16 -14.23 -63.38 5.05
CA LYS A 16 -13.29 -64.48 4.81
C LYS A 16 -11.90 -64.17 5.35
N ARG A 17 -11.40 -62.94 5.15
CA ARG A 17 -10.08 -62.52 5.66
C ARG A 17 -10.06 -62.43 7.18
N THR A 18 -11.05 -61.77 7.77
CA THR A 18 -11.18 -61.61 9.23
C THR A 18 -11.34 -62.95 9.96
N GLU A 19 -12.06 -63.93 9.39
CA GLU A 19 -12.12 -65.28 9.96
C GLU A 19 -10.76 -66.00 9.84
N GLY A 20 -10.01 -65.78 8.76
CA GLY A 20 -8.65 -66.30 8.61
C GLY A 20 -7.70 -65.78 9.69
N TYR A 21 -7.74 -64.46 9.95
CA TYR A 21 -6.99 -63.83 11.04
C TYR A 21 -7.37 -64.42 12.40
N ALA A 22 -8.67 -64.58 12.66
CA ALA A 22 -9.16 -65.22 13.88
C ALA A 22 -8.67 -66.67 14.04
N VAL A 23 -8.57 -67.44 12.95
CA VAL A 23 -8.04 -68.81 12.96
C VAL A 23 -6.55 -68.83 13.30
N ASN A 24 -5.74 -67.92 12.75
CA ASN A 24 -4.31 -67.83 13.06
C ASN A 24 -4.09 -67.57 14.55
N VAL A 25 -4.83 -66.61 15.11
CA VAL A 25 -4.80 -66.33 16.55
C VAL A 25 -5.23 -67.56 17.36
N ARG A 26 -6.33 -68.24 16.99
CA ARG A 26 -6.76 -69.49 17.67
C ARG A 26 -5.69 -70.59 17.63
N ASN A 27 -4.94 -70.70 16.54
CA ASN A 27 -3.84 -71.67 16.42
C ASN A 27 -2.67 -71.32 17.35
N LEU A 28 -2.33 -70.04 17.51
CA LEU A 28 -1.33 -69.61 18.50
C LEU A 28 -1.76 -69.98 19.92
N TYR A 29 -3.01 -69.72 20.28
CA TYR A 29 -3.57 -70.14 21.57
C TYR A 29 -3.51 -71.65 21.76
N ARG A 30 -3.87 -72.44 20.73
CA ARG A 30 -3.78 -73.91 20.78
C ARG A 30 -2.34 -74.38 20.98
N ASN A 31 -1.38 -73.84 20.24
CA ASN A 31 0.03 -74.21 20.37
C ASN A 31 0.58 -73.89 21.77
N ALA A 32 0.21 -72.74 22.34
CA ALA A 32 0.60 -72.39 23.70
C ALA A 32 -0.10 -73.28 24.74
N MET A 33 -1.37 -73.64 24.53
CA MET A 33 -2.06 -74.62 25.38
C MET A 33 -1.37 -75.98 25.32
N ASP A 34 -0.97 -76.45 24.14
CA ASP A 34 -0.27 -77.73 23.98
C ASP A 34 1.10 -77.71 24.69
N GLN A 35 1.85 -76.60 24.60
CA GLN A 35 3.10 -76.41 25.35
C GLN A 35 2.89 -76.41 26.87
N LEU A 36 1.83 -75.76 27.36
CA LEU A 36 1.48 -75.76 28.78
C LEU A 36 1.01 -77.15 29.25
N ILE A 37 0.28 -77.88 28.42
CA ILE A 37 -0.16 -79.25 28.72
C ILE A 37 1.06 -80.17 28.78
N ASP A 38 1.98 -80.06 27.83
CA ASP A 38 3.21 -80.87 27.82
C ASP A 38 4.14 -80.53 29.00
N LEU A 39 4.16 -79.28 29.49
CA LEU A 39 4.89 -78.89 30.70
C LEU A 39 4.39 -79.61 31.97
N VAL A 40 3.08 -79.84 32.06
CA VAL A 40 2.44 -80.45 33.25
C VAL A 40 2.27 -81.97 33.09
N LYS A 41 2.59 -82.50 31.91
CA LYS A 41 2.41 -83.91 31.56
C LYS A 41 3.31 -84.81 32.41
N GLY A 42 2.68 -85.66 33.23
CA GLY A 42 3.36 -86.54 34.18
C GLY A 42 3.41 -86.03 35.61
N THR A 43 2.80 -84.88 35.90
CA THR A 43 2.65 -84.36 37.27
C THR A 43 1.50 -85.08 37.99
N GLU A 44 1.74 -85.67 39.15
CA GLU A 44 0.68 -86.21 40.01
C GLU A 44 -0.06 -85.06 40.70
N LEU A 45 -1.36 -84.95 40.45
CA LEU A 45 -2.20 -83.90 41.03
C LEU A 45 -2.70 -84.31 42.42
N GLU A 46 -2.59 -83.42 43.41
CA GLU A 46 -3.17 -83.65 44.73
C GLU A 46 -4.70 -83.53 44.69
N ASP A 47 -5.41 -84.56 45.15
CA ASP A 47 -6.88 -84.59 45.14
C ASP A 47 -7.48 -83.52 46.08
N GLY A 48 -8.47 -82.78 45.60
CA GLY A 48 -9.14 -81.71 46.35
C GLY A 48 -8.47 -80.33 46.34
N LYS A 49 -7.32 -80.13 45.66
CA LYS A 49 -6.70 -78.81 45.49
C LYS A 49 -6.77 -78.30 44.05
N PRO A 50 -7.13 -77.02 43.81
CA PRO A 50 -7.04 -76.40 42.50
C PRO A 50 -5.59 -76.38 41.99
N PHE A 51 -5.38 -76.73 40.73
CA PHE A 51 -4.06 -76.69 40.10
C PHE A 51 -3.55 -75.25 39.92
N SER A 52 -2.28 -75.02 40.27
CA SER A 52 -1.57 -73.76 40.02
C SER A 52 -0.15 -74.02 39.53
N PHE A 53 0.25 -73.42 38.40
CA PHE A 53 1.61 -73.57 37.85
C PHE A 53 2.71 -73.17 38.83
N SER A 54 2.46 -72.18 39.70
CA SER A 54 3.44 -71.72 40.70
C SER A 54 3.63 -72.70 41.85
N GLU A 55 2.56 -73.36 42.31
CA GLU A 55 2.61 -74.28 43.45
C GLU A 55 3.28 -75.62 43.07
N TYR A 56 3.24 -75.97 41.79
CA TYR A 56 3.87 -77.18 41.24
C TYR A 56 5.25 -76.91 40.59
N GLY A 57 5.83 -75.71 40.77
CA GLY A 57 7.20 -75.40 40.36
C GLY A 57 7.39 -75.02 38.89
N TYR A 58 6.32 -74.89 38.10
CA TYR A 58 6.35 -74.55 36.66
C TYR A 58 6.06 -73.06 36.38
N GLY A 59 6.14 -72.21 37.40
CA GLY A 59 5.69 -70.82 37.32
C GLY A 59 6.49 -69.98 36.32
N GLU A 60 7.81 -70.16 36.26
CA GLU A 60 8.68 -69.38 35.35
C GLU A 60 8.54 -69.85 33.90
N GLU A 61 8.48 -71.17 33.67
CA GLU A 61 8.33 -71.78 32.35
C GLU A 61 6.95 -71.47 31.75
N ALA A 62 5.88 -71.56 32.55
CA ALA A 62 4.55 -71.17 32.11
C ALA A 62 4.49 -69.67 31.78
N THR A 63 5.13 -68.82 32.60
CA THR A 63 5.21 -67.37 32.34
C THR A 63 5.96 -67.09 31.02
N ALA A 64 7.03 -67.84 30.71
CA ALA A 64 7.73 -67.72 29.44
C ALA A 64 6.86 -68.11 28.24
N VAL A 65 6.06 -69.18 28.35
CA VAL A 65 5.10 -69.57 27.30
C VAL A 65 4.02 -68.50 27.12
N PHE A 66 3.47 -67.94 28.20
CA PHE A 66 2.50 -66.84 28.12
C PHE A 66 3.09 -65.57 27.50
N ARG A 67 4.34 -65.21 27.82
CA ARG A 67 5.04 -64.08 27.18
C ARG A 67 5.27 -64.31 25.69
N SER A 68 5.68 -65.52 25.31
CA SER A 68 5.85 -65.90 23.91
C SER A 68 4.52 -65.87 23.16
N LEU A 69 3.45 -66.43 23.72
CA LEU A 69 2.10 -66.35 23.16
C LEU A 69 1.67 -64.89 22.96
N TYR A 70 1.85 -64.06 23.98
CA TYR A 70 1.54 -62.64 23.92
C TYR A 70 2.27 -61.96 22.75
N SER A 71 3.59 -62.15 22.67
CA SER A 71 4.41 -61.58 21.58
C SER A 71 3.96 -62.08 20.21
N GLN A 72 3.67 -63.36 20.06
CA GLN A 72 3.27 -63.94 18.77
C GLN A 72 1.87 -63.45 18.34
N VAL A 73 0.91 -63.39 19.28
CA VAL A 73 -0.43 -62.84 19.00
C VAL A 73 -0.34 -61.37 18.64
N TYR A 74 0.51 -60.60 19.32
CA TYR A 74 0.76 -59.20 18.99
C TYR A 74 1.34 -59.03 17.58
N GLN A 75 2.35 -59.83 17.21
CA GLN A 75 2.95 -59.79 15.87
C GLN A 75 1.94 -60.20 14.79
N GLU A 76 1.11 -61.21 15.03
CA GLU A 76 0.08 -61.65 14.09
C GLU A 76 -0.94 -60.54 13.85
N ILE A 77 -1.46 -59.93 14.92
CA ILE A 77 -2.48 -58.87 14.81
C ILE A 77 -1.90 -57.60 14.20
N ARG A 78 -0.65 -57.25 14.53
CA ARG A 78 0.06 -56.17 13.85
C ARG A 78 0.18 -56.46 12.35
N GLY A 79 0.58 -57.68 11.99
CA GLY A 79 0.68 -58.12 10.60
C GLY A 79 -0.68 -58.10 9.87
N ASP A 80 -1.77 -58.40 10.57
CA ASP A 80 -3.12 -58.35 9.99
C ASP A 80 -3.60 -56.92 9.76
N VAL A 81 -3.31 -56.01 10.69
CA VAL A 81 -3.56 -54.57 10.51
C VAL A 81 -2.75 -54.03 9.34
N GLU A 82 -1.47 -54.42 9.21
CA GLU A 82 -0.63 -54.06 8.07
C GLU A 82 -1.21 -54.59 6.75
N LYS A 83 -1.71 -55.83 6.71
CA LYS A 83 -2.36 -56.40 5.53
C LYS A 83 -3.62 -55.64 5.13
N GLU A 84 -4.50 -55.28 6.07
CA GLU A 84 -5.71 -54.51 5.74
C GLU A 84 -5.38 -53.06 5.36
N TRP A 85 -4.36 -52.46 5.97
CA TRP A 85 -3.86 -51.14 5.58
C TRP A 85 -3.30 -51.15 4.15
N MET A 86 -2.50 -52.17 3.82
CA MET A 86 -1.97 -52.38 2.47
C MET A 86 -3.08 -52.67 1.47
N LEU A 87 -4.09 -53.46 1.83
CA LEU A 87 -5.26 -53.69 0.98
C LEU A 87 -6.06 -52.40 0.73
N SER A 88 -6.18 -51.54 1.73
CA SER A 88 -6.80 -50.21 1.55
C SER A 88 -6.00 -49.37 0.56
N ASN A 89 -4.66 -49.40 0.65
CA ASN A 89 -3.81 -48.74 -0.33
C ASN A 89 -3.96 -49.38 -1.72
N ASP A 90 -4.01 -50.71 -1.84
CA ASP A 90 -4.18 -51.40 -3.12
C ASP A 90 -5.54 -51.07 -3.77
N ASN A 91 -6.62 -50.98 -2.98
CA ASN A 91 -7.92 -50.54 -3.48
C ASN A 91 -7.87 -49.07 -3.96
N ASN A 92 -7.14 -48.21 -3.26
CA ASN A 92 -6.91 -46.84 -3.69
C ASN A 92 -6.10 -46.80 -4.99
N ASP A 93 -5.04 -47.61 -5.10
CA ASP A 93 -4.26 -47.77 -6.32
C ASP A 93 -5.12 -48.26 -7.48
N GLU A 94 -6.02 -49.22 -7.26
CA GLU A 94 -6.96 -49.71 -8.27
C GLU A 94 -7.94 -48.62 -8.72
N LEU A 95 -8.42 -47.81 -7.78
CA LEU A 95 -9.26 -46.65 -8.09
C LEU A 95 -8.49 -45.64 -8.96
N VAL A 96 -7.28 -45.27 -8.55
CA VAL A 96 -6.39 -44.36 -9.30
C VAL A 96 -6.11 -44.94 -10.70
N LYS A 97 -5.76 -46.22 -10.81
CA LYS A 97 -5.56 -46.91 -12.11
C LYS A 97 -6.83 -46.95 -12.96
N SER A 98 -8.01 -47.00 -12.37
CA SER A 98 -9.28 -47.00 -13.10
C SER A 98 -9.61 -45.64 -13.72
N VAL A 99 -9.13 -44.56 -13.10
CA VAL A 99 -9.32 -43.17 -13.54
C VAL A 99 -8.23 -42.75 -14.53
N PHE A 100 -6.97 -43.03 -14.21
CA PHE A 100 -5.79 -42.54 -14.98
C PHE A 100 -5.14 -43.61 -15.88
N GLY A 101 -5.66 -44.84 -15.90
CA GLY A 101 -5.14 -45.95 -16.71
C GLY A 101 -4.01 -46.74 -16.04
N LYS A 102 -3.74 -47.97 -16.51
CA LYS A 102 -2.81 -48.92 -15.86
C LYS A 102 -1.34 -48.49 -15.84
N HIS A 103 -0.92 -47.59 -16.74
CA HIS A 103 0.45 -47.10 -16.84
C HIS A 103 0.80 -46.03 -15.79
N SER A 104 -0.19 -45.48 -15.10
CA SER A 104 -0.01 -44.43 -14.07
C SER A 104 0.94 -44.83 -12.94
N ILE A 105 1.04 -46.13 -12.58
CA ILE A 105 1.93 -46.60 -11.51
C ILE A 105 3.43 -46.57 -11.86
N GLN A 106 3.76 -46.48 -13.16
CA GLN A 106 5.14 -46.48 -13.66
C GLN A 106 5.67 -45.08 -13.93
N ASP A 107 4.79 -44.09 -13.83
CA ASP A 107 5.10 -42.69 -14.08
C ASP A 107 5.32 -41.98 -12.73
N ASN A 108 6.48 -41.34 -12.58
CA ASN A 108 6.81 -40.55 -11.39
C ASN A 108 5.77 -39.43 -11.15
N HIS A 109 5.05 -39.02 -12.20
CA HIS A 109 3.99 -38.01 -12.15
C HIS A 109 2.82 -38.36 -11.22
N PHE A 110 2.42 -39.64 -11.18
CA PHE A 110 1.31 -40.11 -10.34
C PHE A 110 1.79 -40.74 -9.02
N ALA A 111 3.09 -40.80 -8.76
CA ALA A 111 3.67 -41.48 -7.59
C ALA A 111 3.05 -41.02 -6.26
N ARG A 112 2.68 -39.73 -6.15
CA ARG A 112 1.99 -39.15 -4.97
C ARG A 112 0.63 -39.80 -4.67
N LEU A 113 -0.10 -40.27 -5.68
CA LEU A 113 -1.41 -40.91 -5.54
C LEU A 113 -1.29 -42.39 -5.12
N PHE A 114 -0.11 -42.98 -5.27
CA PHE A 114 0.22 -44.37 -4.90
C PHE A 114 1.00 -44.46 -3.57
N ASN A 115 1.09 -43.34 -2.83
CA ASN A 115 1.75 -43.31 -1.53
C ASN A 115 1.05 -44.26 -0.55
N ARG A 116 1.85 -45.10 0.12
CA ARG A 116 1.36 -46.20 0.96
C ARG A 116 0.88 -45.75 2.35
N ASN A 117 0.77 -44.43 2.60
CA ASN A 117 0.43 -43.86 3.90
C ASN A 117 1.22 -44.53 5.05
N LYS A 118 2.47 -44.90 4.78
CA LYS A 118 3.27 -45.72 5.70
C LYS A 118 3.63 -44.92 6.94
N GLU A 119 3.86 -43.61 6.80
CA GLU A 119 4.06 -42.72 7.95
C GLU A 119 2.81 -42.61 8.83
N ALA A 120 1.60 -42.66 8.26
CA ALA A 120 0.36 -42.65 9.03
C ALA A 120 0.14 -43.97 9.78
N MET A 121 0.49 -45.10 9.15
CA MET A 121 0.49 -46.42 9.79
C MET A 121 1.58 -46.52 10.87
N ASP A 122 2.80 -46.08 10.56
CA ASP A 122 3.91 -46.05 11.49
C ASP A 122 3.63 -45.06 12.62
N ALA A 123 2.97 -43.92 12.41
CA ALA A 123 2.54 -43.03 13.48
C ALA A 123 1.42 -43.63 14.34
N PHE A 124 0.55 -44.46 13.76
CA PHE A 124 -0.45 -45.23 14.47
C PHE A 124 0.20 -46.26 15.43
N PHE A 125 1.33 -46.86 15.04
CA PHE A 125 2.09 -47.83 15.86
C PHE A 125 3.19 -47.21 16.75
N ALA A 126 3.96 -46.24 16.25
CA ALA A 126 5.19 -45.69 16.85
C ALA A 126 4.95 -44.76 18.03
N ARG A 127 3.69 -44.40 18.30
CA ARG A 127 3.33 -43.43 19.32
C ARG A 127 3.76 -43.82 20.75
N LYS A 128 4.18 -45.06 20.99
CA LYS A 128 4.63 -45.51 22.32
C LYS A 128 6.02 -46.14 22.38
N THR A 129 6.70 -46.37 21.26
CA THR A 129 7.98 -47.11 21.24
C THR A 129 9.23 -46.30 21.59
N GLY A 130 9.09 -45.02 21.99
CA GLY A 130 10.22 -44.17 22.40
C GLY A 130 10.33 -43.95 23.92
N ASP A 131 9.36 -43.24 24.50
CA ASP A 131 9.38 -42.81 25.93
C ASP A 131 8.33 -43.52 26.82
N GLY A 132 7.42 -44.28 26.19
CA GLY A 132 6.17 -44.84 26.74
C GLY A 132 5.21 -43.83 27.37
N LEU A 133 4.08 -44.33 27.88
CA LEU A 133 3.02 -43.50 28.45
C LEU A 133 3.46 -42.92 29.81
N ASN A 134 3.63 -41.61 29.94
CA ASN A 134 4.01 -40.98 31.22
C ASN A 134 2.81 -40.95 32.21
N LEU A 135 2.28 -42.12 32.57
CA LEU A 135 1.08 -42.29 33.37
C LEU A 135 1.36 -42.04 34.85
N SER A 136 0.36 -41.49 35.54
CA SER A 136 0.46 -41.25 36.97
C SER A 136 0.59 -42.57 37.74
N GLN A 137 1.73 -42.77 38.40
CA GLN A 137 1.99 -43.88 39.33
C GLN A 137 1.01 -43.92 40.52
N LYS A 138 0.30 -42.82 40.79
CA LYS A 138 -0.77 -42.77 41.81
C LYS A 138 -2.05 -43.48 41.37
N VAL A 139 -2.23 -43.72 40.08
CA VAL A 139 -3.44 -44.29 39.49
C VAL A 139 -3.17 -45.65 38.86
N TRP A 140 -2.00 -45.81 38.24
CA TRP A 140 -1.62 -46.99 37.47
C TRP A 140 -0.48 -47.75 38.16
N LYS A 141 -0.51 -49.08 38.06
CA LYS A 141 0.61 -49.97 38.40
C LYS A 141 1.64 -49.90 37.28
N TYR A 142 2.30 -48.76 37.14
CA TYR A 142 3.11 -48.48 35.95
C TYR A 142 4.60 -48.76 36.21
N THR A 143 4.91 -50.00 36.64
CA THR A 143 6.26 -50.46 37.00
C THR A 143 6.61 -51.76 36.28
N GLY A 144 7.77 -51.83 35.64
CA GLY A 144 8.29 -53.05 35.00
C GLY A 144 7.30 -53.68 34.00
N GLN A 145 7.02 -54.96 34.18
CA GLN A 145 6.17 -55.77 33.29
C GLN A 145 4.73 -55.25 33.12
N TYR A 146 4.13 -54.64 34.15
CA TYR A 146 2.75 -54.11 34.05
C TYR A 146 2.62 -52.89 33.13
N ARG A 147 3.71 -52.13 32.96
CA ARG A 147 3.75 -51.03 31.97
C ARG A 147 3.66 -51.62 30.57
N GLU A 148 4.50 -52.59 30.29
CA GLU A 148 4.57 -53.26 28.99
C GLU A 148 3.22 -53.89 28.65
N GLU A 149 2.64 -54.67 29.55
CA GLU A 149 1.31 -55.32 29.37
C GLU A 149 0.16 -54.32 29.16
N LEU A 150 0.16 -53.18 29.86
CA LEU A 150 -0.85 -52.14 29.66
C LEU A 150 -0.71 -51.47 28.29
N GLU A 151 0.50 -51.12 27.88
CA GLU A 151 0.78 -50.49 26.58
C GLU A 151 0.35 -51.41 25.44
N ASN A 152 0.75 -52.67 25.54
CA ASN A 152 0.37 -53.81 24.73
C ASN A 152 -1.14 -54.05 24.62
N CYS A 153 -1.87 -53.99 25.74
CA CYS A 153 -3.33 -54.16 25.76
C CYS A 153 -4.04 -52.99 25.04
N LEU A 154 -3.52 -51.77 25.21
CA LEU A 154 -4.03 -50.60 24.50
C LEU A 154 -3.78 -50.71 22.99
N ASP A 155 -2.60 -51.19 22.58
CA ASP A 155 -2.21 -51.28 21.17
C ASP A 155 -3.05 -52.33 20.43
N LEU A 156 -3.20 -53.51 21.04
CA LEU A 156 -4.10 -54.56 20.57
C LEU A 156 -5.53 -54.04 20.39
N ALA A 157 -6.04 -53.35 21.41
CA ALA A 157 -7.40 -52.85 21.41
C ALA A 157 -7.63 -51.71 20.40
N ILE A 158 -6.62 -50.89 20.15
CA ILE A 158 -6.66 -49.84 19.12
C ILE A 158 -6.62 -50.48 17.73
N GLY A 159 -5.78 -51.51 17.50
CA GLY A 159 -5.73 -52.27 16.25
C GLY A 159 -7.03 -53.03 15.94
N GLU A 160 -7.64 -53.65 16.95
CA GLU A 160 -8.94 -54.34 16.84
C GLU A 160 -10.14 -53.37 16.72
N GLY A 161 -9.95 -52.06 16.95
CA GLY A 161 -11.03 -51.08 16.96
C GLY A 161 -11.99 -51.22 18.15
N ILE A 162 -11.52 -51.74 19.29
CA ILE A 162 -12.32 -51.90 20.49
C ILE A 162 -12.79 -50.54 21.00
N GLY A 163 -14.10 -50.39 21.21
CA GLY A 163 -14.67 -49.18 21.78
C GLY A 163 -14.11 -48.88 23.18
N ALA A 164 -13.85 -47.60 23.47
CA ALA A 164 -13.16 -47.18 24.69
C ALA A 164 -13.79 -47.66 26.02
N ASN A 165 -15.10 -47.97 26.04
CA ASN A 165 -15.77 -48.51 27.22
C ASN A 165 -15.40 -49.98 27.50
N GLN A 166 -15.21 -50.78 26.44
CA GLN A 166 -14.77 -52.17 26.55
C GLN A 166 -13.28 -52.23 26.87
N LEU A 167 -12.48 -51.37 26.23
CA LEU A 167 -11.06 -51.21 26.54
C LEU A 167 -10.85 -50.80 28.00
N ALA A 168 -11.67 -49.85 28.50
CA ALA A 168 -11.64 -49.44 29.90
C ALA A 168 -11.88 -50.59 30.89
N THR A 169 -12.68 -51.59 30.52
CA THR A 169 -12.89 -52.78 31.35
C THR A 169 -11.63 -53.64 31.40
N LYS A 170 -10.97 -53.85 30.26
CA LYS A 170 -9.73 -54.64 30.15
C LYS A 170 -8.56 -54.00 30.90
N ILE A 171 -8.33 -52.70 30.71
CA ILE A 171 -7.16 -52.02 31.33
C ILE A 171 -7.36 -51.67 32.80
N LYS A 172 -8.58 -51.82 33.33
CA LYS A 172 -8.89 -51.50 34.73
C LYS A 172 -8.04 -52.30 35.72
N GLU A 173 -7.62 -53.51 35.34
CA GLU A 173 -6.82 -54.43 36.17
C GLU A 173 -5.41 -53.88 36.45
N TYR A 174 -4.87 -53.06 35.55
CA TYR A 174 -3.57 -52.39 35.69
C TYR A 174 -3.61 -51.11 36.55
N LEU A 175 -4.76 -50.80 37.18
CA LEU A 175 -4.85 -49.70 38.15
C LEU A 175 -4.27 -50.12 39.50
N GLN A 176 -3.78 -49.14 40.27
CA GLN A 176 -3.35 -49.37 41.66
C GLN A 176 -4.47 -49.99 42.50
N ASP A 177 -5.70 -49.53 42.28
CA ASP A 177 -6.90 -50.04 42.92
C ASP A 177 -7.96 -50.41 41.87
N PRO A 178 -7.92 -51.60 41.26
CA PRO A 178 -8.84 -51.97 40.20
C PRO A 178 -10.30 -52.01 40.72
N ASP A 179 -10.53 -52.61 41.89
CA ASP A 179 -11.89 -52.87 42.39
C ASP A 179 -12.59 -51.74 43.13
N LYS A 180 -11.98 -50.54 43.19
CA LYS A 180 -12.61 -49.36 43.80
C LYS A 180 -13.86 -48.96 43.04
N PHE A 181 -15.00 -49.30 43.64
CA PHE A 181 -16.33 -49.11 43.09
C PHE A 181 -17.30 -48.64 44.17
N TYR A 182 -18.04 -47.57 43.86
CA TYR A 182 -19.11 -47.05 44.70
C TYR A 182 -20.45 -47.43 44.08
N ARG A 183 -21.36 -47.99 44.90
CA ARG A 183 -22.72 -48.33 44.47
C ARG A 183 -23.72 -47.81 45.50
N ARG A 184 -24.88 -47.34 45.03
CA ARG A 184 -26.01 -47.02 45.91
C ARG A 184 -26.74 -48.31 46.25
N PHE A 185 -26.83 -48.60 47.54
CA PHE A 185 -27.65 -49.68 48.07
C PHE A 185 -28.92 -49.11 48.66
N ARG A 186 -30.03 -49.80 48.40
CA ARG A 186 -31.28 -49.55 49.10
C ARG A 186 -31.16 -50.25 50.45
N VAL A 187 -31.14 -49.47 51.52
CA VAL A 187 -31.03 -49.96 52.90
C VAL A 187 -32.26 -49.55 53.68
N LYS A 188 -32.73 -50.41 54.57
CA LYS A 188 -33.85 -50.08 55.47
C LYS A 188 -33.36 -49.03 56.46
N THR A 189 -33.94 -47.84 56.42
CA THR A 189 -33.58 -46.71 57.29
C THR A 189 -34.55 -46.54 58.45
N GLY A 190 -35.67 -47.25 58.45
CA GLY A 190 -36.65 -47.30 59.54
C GLY A 190 -37.87 -48.14 59.18
N GLU A 191 -38.89 -48.12 60.03
CA GLU A 191 -40.24 -48.61 59.77
C GLU A 191 -41.23 -47.46 59.98
N ASP A 192 -42.31 -47.42 59.20
CA ASP A 192 -43.41 -46.49 59.45
C ASP A 192 -44.26 -46.97 60.65
N GLU A 193 -45.20 -46.14 61.11
CA GLU A 193 -46.09 -46.43 62.25
C GLU A 193 -46.97 -47.70 62.03
N ASN A 194 -47.02 -48.22 60.79
CA ASN A 194 -47.77 -49.41 60.40
C ASN A 194 -46.87 -50.65 60.20
N GLY A 195 -45.58 -50.58 60.56
CA GLY A 195 -44.63 -51.69 60.45
C GLY A 195 -44.07 -51.94 59.04
N ASN A 196 -44.32 -51.06 58.06
CA ASN A 196 -43.72 -51.18 56.74
C ASN A 196 -42.30 -50.60 56.73
N SER A 197 -41.38 -51.30 56.07
CA SER A 197 -39.98 -50.89 55.99
C SER A 197 -39.80 -49.64 55.11
N ILE A 198 -39.32 -48.53 55.69
CA ILE A 198 -38.88 -47.33 54.97
C ILE A 198 -37.45 -47.57 54.48
N TYR A 199 -37.23 -47.39 53.19
CA TYR A 199 -35.92 -47.61 52.57
C TYR A 199 -35.25 -46.30 52.14
N GLY A 200 -34.05 -46.07 52.64
CA GLY A 200 -33.15 -45.02 52.17
C GLY A 200 -32.12 -45.56 51.17
N ARG A 201 -31.35 -44.65 50.57
CA ARG A 201 -30.23 -44.99 49.68
C ARG A 201 -28.92 -44.57 50.32
N VAL A 202 -28.06 -45.52 50.65
CA VAL A 202 -26.71 -45.26 51.18
C VAL A 202 -25.69 -45.66 50.12
N TRP A 203 -24.64 -44.85 49.99
CA TRP A 203 -23.50 -45.20 49.17
C TRP A 203 -22.60 -46.16 49.94
N LYS A 204 -22.26 -47.28 49.32
CA LYS A 204 -21.25 -48.20 49.85
C LYS A 204 -20.07 -48.28 48.88
N ARG A 205 -18.86 -48.41 49.42
CA ARG A 205 -17.63 -48.69 48.69
C ARG A 205 -17.28 -50.17 48.84
N ARG A 206 -16.90 -50.80 47.73
CA ARG A 206 -16.34 -52.16 47.74
C ARG A 206 -14.88 -52.09 48.19
N VAL A 207 -14.53 -52.86 49.22
CA VAL A 207 -13.16 -52.97 49.75
C VAL A 207 -12.81 -54.46 49.82
N TYR A 208 -11.64 -54.81 49.30
CA TYR A 208 -11.09 -56.16 49.43
C TYR A 208 -10.53 -56.33 50.84
N ASP A 209 -10.87 -57.42 51.49
CA ASP A 209 -10.44 -57.75 52.83
C ASP A 209 -9.43 -58.90 52.78
N ASN A 210 -8.17 -58.60 53.09
CA ASN A 210 -7.07 -59.57 52.98
C ASN A 210 -7.21 -60.74 53.96
N GLU A 211 -7.91 -60.57 55.08
CA GLU A 211 -8.08 -61.62 56.10
C GLU A 211 -9.14 -62.64 55.69
N THR A 212 -10.21 -62.20 55.02
CA THR A 212 -11.32 -63.07 54.60
C THR A 212 -11.24 -63.48 53.13
N GLN A 213 -10.22 -63.00 52.41
CA GLN A 213 -10.04 -63.14 50.96
C GLN A 213 -11.32 -62.78 50.16
N SER A 214 -12.17 -61.89 50.69
CA SER A 214 -13.49 -61.59 50.16
C SER A 214 -13.74 -60.09 50.06
N TYR A 215 -14.74 -59.69 49.26
CA TYR A 215 -15.09 -58.29 49.09
C TYR A 215 -16.22 -57.89 50.04
N LYS A 216 -15.98 -56.89 50.89
CA LYS A 216 -17.00 -56.29 51.75
C LYS A 216 -17.44 -54.91 51.28
N TRP A 217 -18.68 -54.57 51.55
CA TRP A 217 -19.25 -53.25 51.27
C TRP A 217 -19.24 -52.42 52.55
N ILE A 218 -18.46 -51.33 52.55
CA ILE A 218 -18.36 -50.40 53.67
C ILE A 218 -19.18 -49.16 53.34
N ASP A 219 -19.96 -48.67 54.31
CA ASP A 219 -20.72 -47.43 54.17
C ASP A 219 -19.74 -46.26 54.05
N ASP A 220 -19.70 -45.64 52.86
CA ASP A 220 -18.74 -44.61 52.52
C ASP A 220 -19.36 -43.63 51.53
N ASN A 221 -19.29 -42.34 51.84
CA ASN A 221 -19.91 -41.31 51.03
C ASN A 221 -18.91 -40.85 49.95
N PRO A 222 -19.22 -41.03 48.64
CA PRO A 222 -18.33 -40.62 47.55
C PRO A 222 -17.99 -39.14 47.62
N LYS A 223 -18.86 -38.30 48.20
CA LYS A 223 -18.59 -36.86 48.35
C LYS A 223 -17.46 -36.56 49.33
N LYS A 224 -17.20 -37.40 50.33
CA LYS A 224 -16.11 -37.25 51.32
C LYS A 224 -14.76 -37.73 50.77
N TYR A 225 -14.77 -38.60 49.77
CA TYR A 225 -13.57 -39.10 49.11
C TYR A 225 -13.07 -38.09 48.06
N HIS A 226 -11.93 -37.46 48.33
CA HIS A 226 -11.26 -36.49 47.46
C HIS A 226 -9.86 -37.01 47.10
N PRO A 227 -9.71 -37.82 46.03
CA PRO A 227 -8.42 -38.39 45.64
C PRO A 227 -7.42 -37.38 45.05
N GLY A 228 -7.68 -36.07 45.20
CA GLY A 228 -6.89 -34.99 44.61
C GLY A 228 -7.31 -34.64 43.17
N ARG A 229 -6.72 -33.57 42.62
CA ARG A 229 -6.92 -33.16 41.23
C ARG A 229 -6.31 -34.22 40.29
N GLY A 230 -7.05 -34.62 39.26
CA GLY A 230 -6.56 -35.54 38.22
C GLY A 230 -6.83 -37.03 38.45
N VAL A 231 -7.52 -37.42 39.53
CA VAL A 231 -7.93 -38.81 39.81
C VAL A 231 -9.44 -38.89 39.99
N TYR A 232 -10.11 -39.77 39.23
CA TYR A 232 -11.54 -40.02 39.42
C TYR A 232 -11.77 -40.91 40.64
N ARG A 233 -12.91 -40.69 41.30
CA ARG A 233 -13.39 -41.53 42.42
C ARG A 233 -13.69 -42.99 42.02
N SER A 234 -13.91 -43.22 40.73
CA SER A 234 -14.16 -44.55 40.15
C SER A 234 -12.97 -44.99 39.32
N SER A 235 -12.46 -46.18 39.59
CA SER A 235 -11.36 -46.81 38.84
C SER A 235 -11.72 -47.00 37.37
N TYR A 236 -12.96 -47.39 37.08
CA TYR A 236 -13.46 -47.50 35.70
C TYR A 236 -13.41 -46.17 34.94
N ARG A 237 -13.69 -45.03 35.61
CA ARG A 237 -13.59 -43.70 34.98
C ARG A 237 -12.14 -43.29 34.69
N ASN A 238 -11.20 -43.68 35.55
CA ASN A 238 -9.76 -43.47 35.29
C ASN A 238 -9.29 -44.27 34.07
N ALA A 239 -9.68 -45.54 33.97
CA ALA A 239 -9.42 -46.38 32.81
C ALA A 239 -10.06 -45.82 31.53
N GLN A 240 -11.34 -45.44 31.60
CA GLN A 240 -12.06 -44.85 30.47
C GLN A 240 -11.42 -43.57 29.95
N ARG A 241 -10.84 -42.74 30.84
CA ARG A 241 -10.08 -41.55 30.42
C ARG A 241 -8.87 -41.94 29.57
N LEU A 242 -8.08 -42.93 30.02
CA LEU A 242 -6.90 -43.36 29.29
C LEU A 242 -7.31 -43.95 27.93
N ALA A 243 -8.22 -44.93 27.94
CA ALA A 243 -8.72 -45.57 26.72
C ALA A 243 -9.17 -44.54 25.67
N ARG A 244 -10.02 -43.57 26.03
CA ARG A 244 -10.49 -42.55 25.08
C ARG A 244 -9.39 -41.62 24.59
N THR A 245 -8.51 -41.19 25.49
CA THR A 245 -7.44 -40.25 25.15
C THR A 245 -6.47 -40.93 24.18
N GLU A 246 -6.09 -42.17 24.45
CA GLU A 246 -5.17 -42.91 23.59
C GLU A 246 -5.79 -43.24 22.24
N THR A 247 -7.04 -43.74 22.20
CA THR A 247 -7.72 -44.02 20.94
C THR A 247 -7.88 -42.76 20.09
N ASN A 248 -8.37 -41.66 20.67
CA ASN A 248 -8.60 -40.43 19.90
C ASN A 248 -7.31 -39.83 19.34
N ILE A 249 -6.24 -39.83 20.13
CA ILE A 249 -4.97 -39.28 19.64
C ILE A 249 -4.37 -40.19 18.56
N ALA A 250 -4.50 -41.52 18.66
CA ALA A 250 -4.00 -42.44 17.63
C ALA A 250 -4.66 -42.15 16.27
N TYR A 251 -5.99 -42.09 16.22
CA TYR A 251 -6.72 -41.76 15.00
C TYR A 251 -6.42 -40.35 14.47
N ARG A 252 -6.41 -39.32 15.34
CA ARG A 252 -6.12 -37.95 14.91
C ARG A 252 -4.70 -37.76 14.39
N THR A 253 -3.73 -38.49 14.96
CA THR A 253 -2.34 -38.45 14.48
C THR A 253 -2.23 -39.10 13.11
N ALA A 254 -2.87 -40.25 12.91
CA ALA A 254 -2.92 -40.89 11.60
C ALA A 254 -3.63 -40.01 10.55
N ASP A 255 -4.75 -39.38 10.91
CA ASP A 255 -5.46 -38.43 10.03
C ASP A 255 -4.59 -37.20 9.70
N PHE A 256 -3.83 -36.68 10.66
CA PHE A 256 -2.91 -35.56 10.43
C PHE A 256 -1.83 -35.92 9.41
N GLU A 257 -1.13 -37.05 9.58
CA GLU A 257 -0.11 -37.51 8.63
C GLU A 257 -0.72 -37.77 7.25
N ARG A 258 -1.93 -38.35 7.20
CA ARG A 258 -2.66 -38.55 5.95
C ARG A 258 -2.99 -37.23 5.26
N TRP A 259 -3.48 -36.25 6.01
CA TRP A 259 -3.86 -34.95 5.45
C TRP A 259 -2.64 -34.17 4.95
N GLN A 260 -1.45 -34.32 5.57
CA GLN A 260 -0.23 -33.71 5.04
C GLN A 260 0.02 -34.10 3.58
N GLN A 261 -0.23 -35.36 3.24
CA GLN A 261 0.00 -35.92 1.90
C GLN A 261 -1.07 -35.53 0.87
N LEU A 262 -2.17 -34.89 1.28
CA LEU A 262 -3.29 -34.51 0.39
C LEU A 262 -3.26 -33.02 0.06
N ASP A 263 -2.90 -32.67 -1.17
CA ASP A 263 -2.74 -31.27 -1.62
C ASP A 263 -4.06 -30.48 -1.64
N PHE A 264 -5.18 -31.15 -1.91
CA PHE A 264 -6.51 -30.53 -1.93
C PHE A 264 -7.06 -30.19 -0.52
N VAL A 265 -6.38 -30.62 0.55
CA VAL A 265 -6.72 -30.22 1.93
C VAL A 265 -5.94 -28.94 2.24
N VAL A 266 -6.67 -27.84 2.48
CA VAL A 266 -6.10 -26.49 2.64
C VAL A 266 -6.04 -26.02 4.09
N GLY A 267 -6.63 -26.79 5.02
CA GLY A 267 -6.66 -26.50 6.45
C GLY A 267 -7.42 -27.56 7.24
N ILE A 268 -7.51 -27.39 8.55
CA ILE A 268 -8.26 -28.27 9.44
C ILE A 268 -9.28 -27.47 10.25
N GLU A 269 -10.54 -27.91 10.28
CA GLU A 269 -11.59 -27.31 11.08
C GLU A 269 -11.83 -28.16 12.32
N ILE A 270 -11.66 -27.57 13.52
CA ILE A 270 -11.87 -28.24 14.79
C ILE A 270 -13.28 -27.94 15.28
N LYS A 271 -14.11 -28.99 15.39
CA LYS A 271 -15.52 -28.90 15.79
C LYS A 271 -15.77 -29.52 17.16
N LEU A 272 -16.68 -28.89 17.90
CA LEU A 272 -17.25 -29.44 19.14
C LEU A 272 -18.10 -30.68 18.84
N SER A 273 -18.04 -31.66 19.74
CA SER A 273 -18.95 -32.81 19.69
C SER A 273 -20.30 -32.42 20.31
N ASN A 274 -21.40 -32.92 19.74
CA ASN A 274 -22.77 -32.76 20.28
C ASN A 274 -22.95 -33.29 21.72
N ASN A 275 -21.95 -33.99 22.29
CA ASN A 275 -21.95 -34.50 23.66
C ASN A 275 -20.90 -33.82 24.54
N HIS A 276 -20.74 -32.50 24.38
CA HIS A 276 -19.92 -31.63 25.21
C HIS A 276 -20.75 -31.14 26.42
N PRO A 277 -20.47 -31.62 27.65
CA PRO A 277 -21.38 -31.47 28.78
C PRO A 277 -21.18 -30.18 29.60
N HIS A 278 -20.04 -29.52 29.47
CA HIS A 278 -19.66 -28.35 30.27
C HIS A 278 -18.71 -27.47 29.48
N SER A 279 -19.01 -26.18 29.37
CA SER A 279 -18.15 -25.22 28.68
C SER A 279 -16.70 -25.31 29.20
N ASP A 280 -15.77 -25.52 28.27
CA ASP A 280 -14.34 -25.67 28.51
C ASP A 280 -13.52 -25.05 27.36
N ILE A 281 -12.20 -25.23 27.40
CA ILE A 281 -11.24 -24.70 26.40
C ILE A 281 -11.60 -25.09 24.94
N CYS A 282 -12.37 -26.16 24.73
CA CYS A 282 -12.79 -26.54 23.38
C CYS A 282 -13.78 -25.54 22.77
N ASP A 283 -14.56 -24.83 23.59
CA ASP A 283 -15.54 -23.85 23.12
C ASP A 283 -14.84 -22.57 22.64
N ASP A 284 -13.78 -22.17 23.34
CA ASP A 284 -13.00 -20.97 23.04
C ASP A 284 -12.04 -21.19 21.85
N LEU A 285 -11.53 -22.42 21.68
CA LEU A 285 -10.53 -22.77 20.66
C LEU A 285 -11.10 -23.59 19.49
N GLN A 286 -12.40 -23.54 19.26
CA GLN A 286 -12.97 -24.08 18.02
C GLN A 286 -12.68 -23.12 16.86
N GLY A 287 -12.43 -23.65 15.67
CA GLY A 287 -12.12 -22.80 14.53
C GLY A 287 -11.37 -23.52 13.43
N ILE A 288 -10.90 -22.73 12.46
CA ILE A 288 -10.16 -23.21 11.29
C ILE A 288 -8.67 -22.94 11.52
N TYR A 289 -7.88 -24.00 11.49
CA TYR A 289 -6.44 -23.97 11.74
C TYR A 289 -5.66 -24.32 10.46
N PRO A 290 -4.39 -23.87 10.36
CA PRO A 290 -3.50 -24.29 9.30
C PRO A 290 -3.34 -25.81 9.22
N LYS A 291 -3.10 -26.31 8.01
CA LYS A 291 -2.84 -27.74 7.75
C LYS A 291 -1.66 -28.28 8.59
N THR A 292 -0.68 -27.44 8.91
CA THR A 292 0.50 -27.79 9.70
C THR A 292 0.23 -27.94 11.20
N PHE A 293 -0.94 -27.52 11.70
CA PHE A 293 -1.27 -27.59 13.12
C PHE A 293 -1.59 -29.03 13.56
N LYS A 294 -0.73 -29.63 14.39
CA LYS A 294 -0.90 -30.99 14.89
C LYS A 294 -1.85 -31.02 16.09
N TRP A 295 -3.14 -31.25 15.83
CA TRP A 295 -4.16 -31.32 16.89
C TRP A 295 -4.44 -32.76 17.37
N ARG A 296 -3.84 -33.12 18.51
CA ARG A 296 -4.11 -34.39 19.21
C ARG A 296 -5.32 -34.31 20.15
N GLY A 297 -5.78 -33.10 20.48
CA GLY A 297 -6.87 -32.81 21.42
C GLY A 297 -6.47 -31.75 22.44
N TRP A 298 -7.45 -30.94 22.89
CA TRP A 298 -7.20 -29.83 23.81
C TRP A 298 -6.93 -30.28 25.26
N HIS A 299 -7.58 -31.35 25.71
CA HIS A 299 -7.44 -31.87 27.07
C HIS A 299 -7.69 -33.39 27.13
N PRO A 300 -7.32 -34.06 28.24
CA PRO A 300 -7.65 -35.47 28.43
C PRO A 300 -9.18 -35.71 28.34
N ASN A 301 -9.58 -36.83 27.73
CA ASN A 301 -11.00 -37.15 27.47
C ASN A 301 -11.74 -36.12 26.57
N CYS A 302 -11.01 -35.37 25.73
CA CYS A 302 -11.59 -34.49 24.70
C CYS A 302 -12.36 -35.29 23.65
N ARG A 303 -13.60 -34.86 23.37
CA ARG A 303 -14.55 -35.52 22.44
C ARG A 303 -14.68 -34.83 21.09
N CYS A 304 -14.08 -33.66 20.93
CA CYS A 304 -14.12 -32.87 19.70
C CYS A 304 -13.55 -33.67 18.52
N TYR A 305 -13.79 -33.22 17.30
CA TYR A 305 -13.25 -33.88 16.11
C TYR A 305 -12.75 -32.85 15.11
N GLN A 306 -11.84 -33.27 14.25
CA GLN A 306 -11.29 -32.45 13.19
C GLN A 306 -11.92 -32.86 11.86
N VAL A 307 -12.16 -31.90 10.99
CA VAL A 307 -12.67 -32.08 9.63
C VAL A 307 -11.70 -31.39 8.67
N PRO A 308 -11.34 -32.01 7.52
CA PRO A 308 -10.50 -31.34 6.55
C PRO A 308 -11.27 -30.21 5.87
N VAL A 309 -10.64 -29.05 5.73
CA VAL A 309 -11.13 -27.98 4.84
C VAL A 309 -10.56 -28.25 3.45
N LEU A 310 -11.43 -28.32 2.46
CA LEU A 310 -11.07 -28.66 1.08
C LEU A 310 -10.90 -27.38 0.25
N ALA A 311 -10.03 -27.44 -0.75
CA ALA A 311 -9.95 -26.42 -1.80
C ALA A 311 -11.29 -26.27 -2.55
N THR A 312 -11.47 -25.17 -3.27
CA THR A 312 -12.69 -24.94 -4.05
C THR A 312 -12.81 -25.93 -5.23
N GLU A 313 -14.02 -26.21 -5.70
CA GLU A 313 -14.24 -27.14 -6.83
C GLU A 313 -13.44 -26.74 -8.08
N ALA A 314 -13.37 -25.44 -8.39
CA ALA A 314 -12.58 -24.92 -9.51
C ALA A 314 -11.06 -25.06 -9.31
N GLU A 315 -10.55 -24.90 -8.08
CA GLU A 315 -9.13 -25.14 -7.77
C GLU A 315 -8.79 -26.63 -7.79
N ILE A 316 -9.73 -27.49 -7.38
CA ILE A 316 -9.59 -28.94 -7.48
C ILE A 316 -9.58 -29.36 -8.95
N ASP A 317 -10.43 -28.79 -9.79
CA ASP A 317 -10.46 -29.05 -11.23
C ASP A 317 -9.16 -28.57 -11.91
N ASP A 318 -8.67 -27.36 -11.60
CA ASP A 318 -7.39 -26.86 -12.12
C ASP A 318 -6.20 -27.68 -11.62
N MET A 319 -6.22 -28.10 -10.35
CA MET A 319 -5.27 -29.07 -9.83
C MET A 319 -5.32 -30.34 -10.68
N LEU A 320 -6.50 -30.96 -10.85
CA LEU A 320 -6.69 -32.18 -11.63
C LEU A 320 -6.22 -32.03 -13.09
N ASP A 321 -6.53 -30.92 -13.75
CA ASP A 321 -6.08 -30.61 -15.11
C ASP A 321 -4.55 -30.48 -15.17
N LYS A 322 -3.92 -29.87 -14.16
CA LYS A 322 -2.45 -29.80 -14.03
C LYS A 322 -1.83 -31.15 -13.73
N ILE A 323 -2.47 -31.99 -12.90
CA ILE A 323 -2.08 -33.39 -12.69
C ILE A 323 -2.23 -34.18 -14.01
N LEU A 324 -3.07 -33.75 -14.95
CA LEU A 324 -3.26 -34.41 -16.23
C LEU A 324 -2.34 -33.87 -17.34
N SER A 325 -1.83 -32.63 -17.22
CA SER A 325 -0.83 -32.04 -18.13
C SER A 325 0.61 -32.38 -17.68
N GLU A 326 1.53 -32.57 -18.63
CA GLU A 326 2.90 -33.11 -18.41
C GLU A 326 3.90 -32.21 -17.62
N ASP A 327 3.44 -31.28 -16.78
CA ASP A 327 4.30 -30.41 -15.97
C ASP A 327 4.38 -30.86 -14.50
N ASN A 328 5.57 -30.78 -13.91
CA ASN A 328 5.77 -30.96 -12.46
C ASN A 328 4.90 -29.93 -11.72
N VAL A 329 3.87 -30.41 -11.04
CA VAL A 329 2.93 -29.56 -10.31
C VAL A 329 3.59 -29.17 -8.98
N ASP A 330 4.23 -28.00 -8.93
CA ASP A 330 4.52 -27.33 -7.65
C ASP A 330 3.22 -27.29 -6.80
N PRO A 331 3.29 -27.46 -5.47
CA PRO A 331 2.10 -27.40 -4.61
C PRO A 331 1.34 -26.11 -4.90
N MET A 332 0.11 -26.25 -5.39
CA MET A 332 -0.67 -25.08 -5.77
C MET A 332 -1.13 -24.37 -4.50
N ASP A 333 -0.64 -23.14 -4.30
CA ASP A 333 -1.13 -22.24 -3.26
C ASP A 333 -2.61 -21.91 -3.54
N SER A 334 -3.51 -22.60 -2.84
CA SER A 334 -4.95 -22.29 -2.89
C SER A 334 -5.19 -20.91 -2.28
N SER A 335 -6.09 -20.15 -2.89
CA SER A 335 -6.57 -18.89 -2.33
C SER A 335 -7.27 -19.05 -0.97
N GLN A 336 -7.72 -20.27 -0.66
CA GLN A 336 -8.37 -20.67 0.58
C GLN A 336 -7.39 -21.31 1.58
N ALA A 337 -6.08 -21.35 1.28
CA ALA A 337 -5.07 -21.87 2.19
C ALA A 337 -5.09 -21.10 3.51
N VAL A 338 -5.38 -21.81 4.60
CA VAL A 338 -5.42 -21.22 5.94
C VAL A 338 -3.99 -21.14 6.43
N GLN A 339 -3.38 -19.96 6.26
CA GLN A 339 -2.00 -19.71 6.67
C GLN A 339 -1.89 -19.20 8.11
N GLU A 340 -2.96 -18.58 8.61
CA GLU A 340 -2.97 -17.99 9.94
C GLU A 340 -3.79 -18.81 10.95
N TYR A 341 -3.36 -18.75 12.21
CA TYR A 341 -4.11 -19.28 13.33
C TYR A 341 -5.33 -18.39 13.65
N PRO A 342 -6.43 -18.94 14.20
CA PRO A 342 -7.55 -18.15 14.71
C PRO A 342 -7.12 -17.07 15.71
N ASP A 343 -7.78 -15.92 15.69
CA ASP A 343 -7.45 -14.81 16.58
C ASP A 343 -7.69 -15.16 18.05
N GLU A 344 -8.72 -15.96 18.33
CA GLU A 344 -9.03 -16.51 19.64
C GLU A 344 -7.88 -17.38 20.18
N PHE A 345 -7.23 -18.15 19.28
CA PHE A 345 -6.07 -18.96 19.64
C PHE A 345 -4.83 -18.09 19.89
N LYS A 346 -4.60 -17.06 19.06
CA LYS A 346 -3.50 -16.10 19.26
C LYS A 346 -3.64 -15.36 20.60
N GLU A 347 -4.86 -14.94 20.97
CA GLU A 347 -5.15 -14.30 22.26
C GLU A 347 -4.98 -15.26 23.44
N TRP A 348 -5.44 -16.51 23.27
CA TRP A 348 -5.27 -17.54 24.29
C TRP A 348 -3.79 -17.83 24.57
N VAL A 349 -2.96 -17.92 23.53
CA VAL A 349 -1.52 -18.14 23.63
C VAL A 349 -0.85 -17.01 24.42
N LYS A 350 -1.14 -15.75 24.07
CA LYS A 350 -0.61 -14.56 24.77
C LYS A 350 -1.03 -14.51 26.24
N THR A 351 -2.31 -14.80 26.52
CA THR A 351 -2.85 -14.75 27.88
C THR A 351 -2.29 -15.86 28.79
N ASN A 352 -1.88 -17.00 28.21
CA ASN A 352 -1.41 -18.16 28.96
C ASN A 352 0.11 -18.38 28.89
N GLU A 353 0.90 -17.45 28.34
CA GLU A 353 2.37 -17.52 28.22
C GLU A 353 3.03 -17.91 29.55
N GLU A 354 2.78 -17.15 30.61
CA GLU A 354 3.36 -17.37 31.94
C GLU A 354 2.95 -18.73 32.55
N ARG A 355 1.80 -19.28 32.16
CA ARG A 355 1.34 -20.61 32.58
C ARG A 355 2.02 -21.72 31.78
N MET A 356 2.30 -21.48 30.50
CA MET A 356 3.02 -22.41 29.64
C MET A 356 4.48 -22.54 30.08
N GLU A 357 5.17 -21.44 30.40
CA GLU A 357 6.53 -21.47 30.95
C GLU A 357 6.60 -22.26 32.28
N LYS A 358 5.66 -22.00 33.19
CA LYS A 358 5.54 -22.73 34.48
C LYS A 358 5.21 -24.21 34.26
N ALA A 359 4.54 -24.57 33.18
CA ALA A 359 4.21 -25.96 32.83
C ALA A 359 5.37 -26.66 32.12
N GLU A 360 6.16 -25.95 31.32
CA GLU A 360 7.38 -26.44 30.68
C GLU A 360 8.45 -26.78 31.73
N ALA A 361 8.68 -25.88 32.68
CA ALA A 361 9.60 -26.12 33.81
C ALA A 361 9.18 -27.33 34.67
N LYS A 362 7.90 -27.72 34.64
CA LYS A 362 7.34 -28.88 35.37
C LYS A 362 7.20 -30.13 34.50
N GLY A 363 7.49 -30.06 33.20
CA GLY A 363 7.31 -31.16 32.25
C GLY A 363 5.85 -31.57 32.01
N THR A 364 4.87 -30.70 32.30
CA THR A 364 3.42 -30.99 32.19
C THR A 364 2.73 -30.22 31.07
N LEU A 365 3.43 -29.92 29.99
CA LEU A 365 2.88 -29.21 28.84
C LEU A 365 1.75 -30.01 28.16
N PRO A 366 0.63 -29.36 27.78
CA PRO A 366 -0.40 -29.99 26.95
C PRO A 366 0.17 -30.47 25.60
N TYR A 367 -0.37 -31.57 25.07
CA TYR A 367 0.13 -32.18 23.82
C TYR A 367 0.11 -31.20 22.64
N PHE A 368 -0.98 -30.46 22.44
CA PHE A 368 -1.08 -29.48 21.35
C PHE A 368 -0.07 -28.32 21.46
N VAL A 369 0.40 -28.00 22.67
CA VAL A 369 1.46 -27.00 22.86
C VAL A 369 2.83 -27.62 22.56
N LYS A 370 3.06 -28.85 23.04
CA LYS A 370 4.32 -29.58 22.80
C LYS A 370 4.54 -29.88 21.32
N ASP A 371 3.49 -30.21 20.59
CA ASP A 371 3.57 -30.59 19.17
C ASP A 371 3.70 -29.39 18.22
N ASN A 372 3.30 -28.20 18.65
CA ASN A 372 3.24 -26.99 17.82
C ASN A 372 4.13 -25.86 18.35
N LYS A 373 5.26 -26.18 19.00
CA LYS A 373 6.14 -25.19 19.65
C LYS A 373 6.56 -24.06 18.72
N ALA A 374 7.02 -24.38 17.51
CA ALA A 374 7.46 -23.38 16.53
C ALA A 374 6.34 -22.36 16.21
N GLY A 375 5.13 -22.84 15.90
CA GLY A 375 3.99 -21.96 15.62
C GLY A 375 3.53 -21.13 16.82
N ILE A 376 3.72 -21.63 18.05
CA ILE A 376 3.40 -20.88 19.28
C ILE A 376 4.47 -19.84 19.59
N GLU A 377 5.75 -20.16 19.37
CA GLU A 377 6.87 -19.23 19.49
C GLU A 377 6.74 -18.08 18.49
N ASP A 378 6.32 -18.37 17.25
CA ASP A 378 6.02 -17.35 16.23
C ASP A 378 4.88 -16.41 16.66
N ILE A 379 3.88 -16.89 17.40
CA ILE A 379 2.77 -16.08 17.92
C ILE A 379 3.23 -15.19 19.09
N LEU A 380 4.10 -15.70 19.96
CA LEU A 380 4.61 -15.00 21.15
C LEU A 380 5.70 -13.97 20.79
N LYS A 381 6.56 -14.31 19.83
CA LYS A 381 7.62 -13.45 19.29
C LYS A 381 7.41 -13.31 17.78
N PRO A 382 6.45 -12.48 17.34
CA PRO A 382 6.23 -12.26 15.92
C PRO A 382 7.52 -11.76 15.29
N ILE A 383 8.14 -12.64 14.51
CA ILE A 383 9.29 -12.34 13.68
C ILE A 383 8.83 -11.30 12.65
N SER A 384 9.59 -10.22 12.46
CA SER A 384 9.19 -9.22 11.47
C SER A 384 9.14 -9.86 10.08
N PRO A 385 8.30 -9.37 9.14
CA PRO A 385 8.29 -9.88 7.77
C PRO A 385 9.68 -9.93 7.11
N GLU A 386 10.57 -9.04 7.52
CA GLU A 386 11.96 -8.95 7.07
C GLU A 386 12.85 -10.07 7.64
N GLN A 387 12.66 -10.41 8.91
CA GLN A 387 13.38 -11.51 9.56
C GLN A 387 12.89 -12.90 9.07
N LYS A 388 11.60 -13.04 8.75
CA LYS A 388 11.06 -14.27 8.14
C LYS A 388 11.62 -14.49 6.73
N HIS A 389 11.64 -13.42 5.92
CA HIS A 389 12.28 -13.43 4.61
C HIS A 389 13.77 -13.77 4.70
N HIS A 390 14.48 -13.22 5.69
CA HIS A 390 15.87 -13.55 5.96
C HIS A 390 16.06 -15.05 6.29
N GLN A 391 15.23 -15.63 7.17
CA GLN A 391 15.28 -17.07 7.47
C GLN A 391 15.00 -17.96 6.25
N ASP A 392 14.02 -17.61 5.42
CA ASP A 392 13.70 -18.35 4.18
C ASP A 392 14.88 -18.30 3.18
N LEU A 393 15.54 -17.15 3.07
CA LEU A 393 16.74 -16.99 2.25
C LEU A 393 17.91 -17.82 2.81
N VAL A 394 18.12 -17.82 4.12
CA VAL A 394 19.16 -18.62 4.79
C VAL A 394 18.93 -20.11 4.55
N GLY A 395 17.67 -20.57 4.64
CA GLY A 395 17.30 -21.95 4.33
C GLY A 395 17.58 -22.36 2.88
N LYS A 396 17.44 -21.44 1.91
CA LYS A 396 17.67 -21.71 0.47
C LYS A 396 19.13 -21.58 0.03
N TYR A 397 19.88 -20.62 0.57
CA TYR A 397 21.19 -20.21 0.04
C TYR A 397 22.36 -20.34 1.03
N GLY A 398 22.06 -20.65 2.30
CA GLY A 398 23.04 -20.72 3.38
C GLY A 398 23.36 -19.36 4.01
N GLU A 399 23.69 -19.37 5.30
CA GLU A 399 23.86 -18.17 6.13
C GLU A 399 24.95 -17.21 5.62
N GLU A 400 26.09 -17.77 5.17
CA GLU A 400 27.21 -16.99 4.66
C GLU A 400 26.88 -16.25 3.35
N SER A 401 26.18 -16.92 2.43
CA SER A 401 25.76 -16.33 1.14
C SER A 401 24.72 -15.22 1.33
N VAL A 402 23.83 -15.38 2.31
CA VAL A 402 22.79 -14.40 2.63
C VAL A 402 23.37 -13.20 3.36
N GLN A 403 24.31 -13.40 4.28
CA GLN A 403 24.99 -12.28 4.93
C GLN A 403 25.75 -11.41 3.91
N GLN A 404 26.48 -12.04 2.97
CA GLN A 404 27.15 -11.33 1.88
C GLN A 404 26.17 -10.55 0.99
N LEU A 405 24.97 -11.09 0.75
CA LEU A 405 23.91 -10.41 0.01
C LEU A 405 23.46 -9.13 0.74
N TYR A 406 23.15 -9.22 2.03
CA TYR A 406 22.71 -8.07 2.83
C TYR A 406 23.82 -7.02 2.99
N ASP A 407 25.06 -7.44 3.22
CA ASP A 407 26.21 -6.53 3.34
C ASP A 407 26.47 -5.79 2.02
N ALA A 408 26.39 -6.50 0.88
CA ALA A 408 26.53 -5.90 -0.44
C ALA A 408 25.41 -4.90 -0.75
N PHE A 409 24.16 -5.24 -0.41
CA PHE A 409 23.01 -4.35 -0.55
C PHE A 409 23.11 -3.12 0.36
N GLY A 410 23.54 -3.30 1.62
CA GLY A 410 23.79 -2.21 2.56
C GLY A 410 24.86 -1.25 2.06
N ALA A 411 26.02 -1.78 1.65
CA ALA A 411 27.10 -0.97 1.10
C ALA A 411 26.70 -0.23 -0.20
N PHE A 412 25.80 -0.81 -1.00
CA PHE A 412 25.23 -0.14 -2.17
C PHE A 412 24.28 1.00 -1.75
N LYS A 413 23.36 0.77 -0.80
CA LYS A 413 22.47 1.82 -0.26
C LYS A 413 23.26 2.97 0.32
N ASP A 414 24.31 2.70 1.10
CA ASP A 414 25.16 3.74 1.68
C ASP A 414 25.81 4.60 0.60
N LYS A 415 26.30 4.00 -0.49
CA LYS A 415 26.89 4.75 -1.62
C LYS A 415 25.88 5.64 -2.33
N ILE A 416 24.65 5.18 -2.56
CA ILE A 416 23.63 5.96 -3.28
C ILE A 416 22.94 7.00 -2.39
N SER A 417 22.96 6.82 -1.07
CA SER A 417 22.27 7.70 -0.10
C SER A 417 22.68 9.17 -0.17
N THR A 418 23.88 9.45 -0.69
CA THR A 418 24.45 10.80 -0.82
C THR A 418 23.95 11.56 -2.06
N GLY A 419 23.35 10.87 -3.03
CA GLY A 419 22.79 11.50 -4.23
C GLY A 419 21.32 11.86 -4.08
N ASP A 420 20.82 12.73 -4.97
CA ASP A 420 19.39 13.04 -5.05
C ASP A 420 18.55 11.82 -5.45
N LEU A 421 17.22 11.92 -5.29
CA LEU A 421 16.30 10.80 -5.57
C LEU A 421 16.38 10.34 -7.03
N GLU A 422 16.62 11.24 -7.98
CA GLU A 422 16.76 10.92 -9.40
C GLU A 422 18.03 10.08 -9.66
N TYR A 423 19.16 10.46 -9.05
CA TYR A 423 20.39 9.69 -9.06
C TYR A 423 20.20 8.31 -8.44
N GLN A 424 19.51 8.23 -7.29
CA GLN A 424 19.21 6.96 -6.61
C GLN A 424 18.39 6.04 -7.51
N ILE A 425 17.32 6.53 -8.17
CA ILE A 425 16.51 5.76 -9.12
C ILE A 425 17.35 5.26 -10.29
N LYS A 426 18.17 6.12 -10.89
CA LYS A 426 19.02 5.76 -12.04
C LYS A 426 20.04 4.68 -11.66
N LYS A 427 20.65 4.79 -10.48
CA LYS A 427 21.61 3.81 -9.98
C LYS A 427 20.97 2.49 -9.58
N LEU A 428 19.81 2.52 -8.90
CA LEU A 428 19.04 1.32 -8.58
C LEU A 428 18.60 0.57 -9.84
N LYS A 429 18.10 1.27 -10.87
CA LYS A 429 17.76 0.67 -12.18
C LYS A 429 18.98 0.03 -12.84
N PHE A 430 20.10 0.75 -12.85
CA PHE A 430 21.34 0.25 -13.45
C PHE A 430 21.84 -1.00 -12.74
N GLU A 431 21.89 -0.99 -11.40
CA GLU A 431 22.37 -2.11 -10.59
C GLU A 431 21.45 -3.32 -10.72
N ALA A 432 20.12 -3.14 -10.67
CA ALA A 432 19.16 -4.23 -10.86
C ALA A 432 19.35 -4.92 -12.22
N ASN A 433 19.47 -4.14 -13.30
CA ASN A 433 19.73 -4.66 -14.64
C ASN A 433 21.11 -5.33 -14.75
N TRP A 434 22.13 -4.76 -14.12
CA TRP A 434 23.48 -5.31 -14.15
C TRP A 434 23.60 -6.63 -13.39
N VAL A 435 22.98 -6.73 -12.21
CA VAL A 435 22.94 -7.95 -11.41
C VAL A 435 22.14 -9.04 -12.13
N ALA A 436 21.02 -8.68 -12.78
CA ALA A 436 20.25 -9.60 -13.61
C ALA A 436 21.05 -10.12 -14.82
N ASP A 437 21.80 -9.26 -15.51
CA ASP A 437 22.63 -9.64 -16.67
C ASP A 437 23.84 -10.51 -16.29
N LYS A 438 24.51 -10.19 -15.19
CA LYS A 438 25.74 -10.88 -14.78
C LYS A 438 25.49 -12.18 -14.03
N ASN A 439 24.38 -12.28 -13.29
CA ASN A 439 23.95 -13.45 -12.52
C ASN A 439 25.11 -14.20 -11.84
N LYS A 440 26.00 -13.45 -11.19
CA LYS A 440 27.33 -13.92 -10.76
C LYS A 440 27.27 -14.83 -9.53
N PHE A 441 26.22 -14.72 -8.73
CA PHE A 441 26.03 -15.46 -7.49
C PHE A 441 24.67 -16.19 -7.49
N PRO A 442 24.54 -17.32 -6.78
CA PRO A 442 23.24 -18.00 -6.62
C PRO A 442 22.15 -17.10 -6.02
N THR A 443 22.54 -16.09 -5.24
CA THR A 443 21.66 -15.09 -4.60
C THR A 443 21.35 -13.88 -5.50
N SER A 444 21.90 -13.82 -6.72
CA SER A 444 21.69 -12.70 -7.65
C SER A 444 20.20 -12.41 -7.97
N PRO A 445 19.30 -13.41 -8.14
CA PRO A 445 17.87 -13.15 -8.31
C PRO A 445 17.22 -12.44 -7.11
N GLU A 446 17.65 -12.75 -5.89
CA GLU A 446 17.13 -12.14 -4.66
C GLU A 446 17.67 -10.73 -4.47
N MET A 447 18.93 -10.47 -4.87
CA MET A 447 19.48 -9.11 -4.95
C MET A 447 18.67 -8.21 -5.89
N VAL A 448 18.26 -8.73 -7.06
CA VAL A 448 17.41 -7.98 -8.00
C VAL A 448 16.08 -7.61 -7.36
N LYS A 449 15.40 -8.54 -6.69
CA LYS A 449 14.15 -8.26 -5.98
C LYS A 449 14.32 -7.20 -4.88
N MET A 450 15.42 -7.25 -4.12
CA MET A 450 15.73 -6.24 -3.09
C MET A 450 15.95 -4.85 -3.70
N LEU A 451 16.69 -4.79 -4.81
CA LEU A 451 16.95 -3.55 -5.56
C LEU A 451 15.67 -2.99 -6.19
N GLU A 452 14.80 -3.83 -6.75
CA GLU A 452 13.50 -3.44 -7.31
C GLU A 452 12.53 -2.93 -6.25
N LYS A 453 12.51 -3.56 -5.06
CA LYS A 453 11.70 -3.11 -3.93
C LYS A 453 12.17 -1.74 -3.40
N GLU A 454 13.48 -1.55 -3.27
CA GLU A 454 14.03 -0.24 -2.89
C GLU A 454 13.77 0.80 -3.98
N LEU A 455 13.92 0.44 -5.26
CA LEU A 455 13.58 1.29 -6.38
C LEU A 455 12.13 1.74 -6.32
N ALA A 456 11.17 0.83 -6.06
CA ALA A 456 9.78 1.20 -5.90
C ALA A 456 9.57 2.19 -4.75
N THR A 457 10.30 2.00 -3.65
CA THR A 457 10.25 2.89 -2.47
C THR A 457 10.80 4.29 -2.78
N VAL A 458 11.97 4.36 -3.41
CA VAL A 458 12.60 5.62 -3.81
C VAL A 458 11.79 6.32 -4.90
N GLN A 459 11.23 5.57 -5.85
CA GLN A 459 10.32 6.08 -6.88
C GLN A 459 9.06 6.68 -6.26
N ALA A 460 8.43 6.01 -5.29
CA ALA A 460 7.26 6.56 -4.60
C ALA A 460 7.57 7.86 -3.85
N LYS A 461 8.77 7.97 -3.24
CA LYS A 461 9.24 9.21 -2.62
C LYS A 461 9.43 10.32 -3.66
N TYR A 462 10.04 10.00 -4.79
CA TYR A 462 10.25 10.94 -5.90
C TYR A 462 8.93 11.40 -6.51
N ASP A 463 7.98 10.50 -6.75
CA ASP A 463 6.66 10.82 -7.28
C ASP A 463 5.88 11.71 -6.31
N THR A 464 6.00 11.45 -4.99
CA THR A 464 5.43 12.31 -3.95
C THR A 464 6.08 13.69 -3.96
N GLN A 465 7.42 13.78 -4.08
CA GLN A 465 8.12 15.05 -4.20
C GLN A 465 7.62 15.85 -5.41
N LEU A 466 7.49 15.23 -6.58
CA LEU A 466 6.98 15.88 -7.79
C LEU A 466 5.56 16.42 -7.62
N VAL A 467 4.68 15.64 -6.98
CA VAL A 467 3.29 16.06 -6.73
C VAL A 467 3.23 17.20 -5.71
N VAL A 468 4.07 17.16 -4.67
CA VAL A 468 4.19 18.27 -3.71
C VAL A 468 4.71 19.52 -4.40
N GLU A 469 5.74 19.42 -5.23
CA GLU A 469 6.28 20.54 -6.02
C GLU A 469 5.21 21.13 -6.96
N ALA A 470 4.41 20.29 -7.60
CA ALA A 470 3.29 20.74 -8.44
C ALA A 470 2.15 21.41 -7.64
N ALA A 471 1.99 21.06 -6.36
CA ALA A 471 0.99 21.65 -5.47
C ALA A 471 1.42 23.01 -4.86
N GLN A 472 2.72 23.27 -4.73
CA GLN A 472 3.25 24.52 -4.14
C GLN A 472 2.70 25.81 -4.78
N PRO A 473 2.62 25.95 -6.12
CA PRO A 473 2.04 27.14 -6.75
C PRO A 473 0.56 27.35 -6.38
N ILE A 474 -0.18 26.27 -6.12
CA ILE A 474 -1.61 26.31 -5.78
C ILE A 474 -1.79 26.74 -4.32
N LEU A 475 -0.97 26.24 -3.40
CA LEU A 475 -0.94 26.68 -2.01
C LEU A 475 -0.67 28.19 -1.85
N GLY A 476 0.11 28.76 -2.77
CA GLY A 476 0.38 30.20 -2.82
C GLY A 476 -0.81 31.06 -3.29
N TYR A 477 -1.90 30.45 -3.79
CA TYR A 477 -3.02 31.18 -4.39
C TYR A 477 -3.90 31.86 -3.33
N LYS A 478 -3.88 33.21 -3.30
CA LYS A 478 -4.68 34.01 -2.36
C LYS A 478 -6.10 34.25 -2.88
N SER A 479 -7.11 33.77 -2.15
CA SER A 479 -8.53 33.96 -2.50
C SER A 479 -9.41 34.31 -1.29
N LYS A 480 -10.54 35.00 -1.55
CA LYS A 480 -11.61 35.21 -0.55
C LYS A 480 -12.65 34.08 -0.52
N SER A 481 -12.52 33.08 -1.41
CA SER A 481 -13.45 31.96 -1.53
C SER A 481 -13.26 30.97 -0.37
N LYS A 482 -14.25 30.87 0.54
CA LYS A 482 -14.23 29.91 1.65
C LYS A 482 -14.00 28.46 1.17
N PRO A 483 -14.68 27.95 0.12
CA PRO A 483 -14.46 26.59 -0.37
C PRO A 483 -13.04 26.33 -0.88
N LEU A 484 -12.42 27.32 -1.54
CA LEU A 484 -11.04 27.16 -2.02
C LEU A 484 -10.07 27.17 -0.84
N ASN A 485 -10.23 28.10 0.10
CA ASN A 485 -9.33 28.17 1.26
C ASN A 485 -9.39 26.89 2.11
N SER A 486 -10.57 26.26 2.23
CA SER A 486 -10.70 24.95 2.89
C SER A 486 -10.00 23.82 2.13
N LEU A 487 -10.04 23.82 0.79
CA LEU A 487 -9.29 22.85 -0.03
C LEU A 487 -7.77 23.07 0.07
N LEU A 488 -7.32 24.32 0.13
CA LEU A 488 -5.90 24.65 0.33
C LEU A 488 -5.41 24.23 1.72
N GLU A 489 -6.24 24.37 2.75
CA GLU A 489 -5.94 23.90 4.11
C GLU A 489 -5.85 22.37 4.16
N GLN A 490 -6.81 21.65 3.57
CA GLN A 490 -6.75 20.19 3.45
C GLN A 490 -5.53 19.70 2.66
N LEU A 491 -5.17 20.40 1.57
CA LEU A 491 -3.97 20.10 0.78
C LEU A 491 -2.71 20.33 1.60
N ASN A 492 -2.64 21.42 2.38
CA ASN A 492 -1.50 21.73 3.24
C ASN A 492 -1.35 20.70 4.37
N ASP A 493 -2.45 20.29 4.99
CA ASP A 493 -2.48 19.28 6.03
C ASP A 493 -2.06 17.90 5.47
N ALA A 494 -2.57 17.52 4.30
CA ALA A 494 -2.18 16.28 3.63
C ALA A 494 -0.67 16.25 3.30
N ILE A 495 -0.09 17.38 2.90
CA ILE A 495 1.36 17.48 2.68
C ILE A 495 2.13 17.40 4.00
N ALA A 496 1.66 18.08 5.05
CA ALA A 496 2.30 18.09 6.37
C ALA A 496 2.24 16.72 7.07
N SER A 497 1.17 15.94 6.85
CA SER A 497 0.99 14.60 7.42
C SER A 497 1.63 13.47 6.61
N GLY A 498 2.27 13.78 5.47
CA GLY A 498 2.83 12.75 4.58
C GLY A 498 1.75 11.91 3.88
N GLY A 499 0.65 12.53 3.47
CA GLY A 499 -0.48 11.90 2.77
C GLY A 499 -0.08 11.23 1.45
N SER A 500 -0.97 10.38 0.94
CA SER A 500 -0.65 9.56 -0.24
C SER A 500 -0.49 10.39 -1.52
N THR A 501 0.33 9.94 -2.46
CA THR A 501 0.54 10.61 -3.77
C THR A 501 -0.78 10.92 -4.49
N LYS A 502 -1.74 9.98 -4.42
CA LYS A 502 -3.06 10.12 -5.04
C LYS A 502 -3.93 11.16 -4.36
N GLU A 503 -3.92 11.21 -3.03
CA GLU A 503 -4.65 12.20 -2.24
C GLU A 503 -4.18 13.62 -2.54
N ILE A 504 -2.85 13.84 -2.56
CA ILE A 504 -2.28 15.16 -2.88
C ILE A 504 -2.62 15.55 -4.34
N GLN A 505 -2.57 14.60 -5.29
CA GLN A 505 -2.99 14.86 -6.69
C GLN A 505 -4.47 15.23 -6.79
N ASP A 506 -5.36 14.49 -6.12
CA ASP A 506 -6.80 14.73 -6.18
C ASP A 506 -7.17 16.08 -5.55
N LEU A 507 -6.58 16.43 -4.39
CA LEU A 507 -6.77 17.74 -3.76
C LEU A 507 -6.20 18.88 -4.62
N THR A 508 -5.03 18.67 -5.23
CA THR A 508 -4.42 19.62 -6.17
C THR A 508 -5.32 19.84 -7.39
N ALA A 509 -5.90 18.77 -7.95
CA ALA A 509 -6.82 18.86 -9.08
C ALA A 509 -8.13 19.56 -8.71
N GLN A 510 -8.70 19.27 -7.53
CA GLN A 510 -9.90 19.93 -7.01
C GLN A 510 -9.66 21.43 -6.77
N ALA A 511 -8.55 21.79 -6.12
CA ALA A 511 -8.15 23.18 -5.92
C ALA A 511 -7.93 23.89 -7.27
N THR A 512 -7.26 23.24 -8.24
CA THR A 512 -7.08 23.77 -9.60
C THR A 512 -8.41 24.02 -10.30
N ALA A 513 -9.33 23.06 -10.26
CA ALA A 513 -10.66 23.19 -10.86
C ALA A 513 -11.44 24.33 -10.20
N LYS A 514 -11.35 24.46 -8.87
CA LYS A 514 -12.03 25.54 -8.16
C LYS A 514 -11.43 26.91 -8.46
N ILE A 515 -10.11 27.01 -8.62
CA ILE A 515 -9.43 28.22 -9.10
C ILE A 515 -9.93 28.57 -10.50
N LYS A 516 -10.04 27.60 -11.42
CA LYS A 516 -10.60 27.81 -12.76
C LYS A 516 -12.05 28.30 -12.71
N ASP A 517 -12.88 27.77 -11.83
CA ASP A 517 -14.27 28.22 -11.65
C ASP A 517 -14.36 29.63 -11.09
N ILE A 518 -13.54 29.96 -10.09
CA ILE A 518 -13.46 31.30 -9.51
C ILE A 518 -12.98 32.29 -10.57
N GLU A 519 -11.97 31.92 -11.35
CA GLU A 519 -11.46 32.76 -12.42
C GLU A 519 -12.51 32.91 -13.52
N LYS A 520 -13.22 31.85 -13.92
CA LYS A 520 -14.35 31.93 -14.86
C LYS A 520 -15.47 32.82 -14.33
N ALA A 521 -15.80 32.76 -13.04
CA ALA A 521 -16.80 33.62 -12.42
C ALA A 521 -16.32 35.09 -12.33
N ARG A 522 -15.02 35.31 -12.04
CA ARG A 522 -14.37 36.62 -12.08
C ARG A 522 -14.43 37.20 -13.48
N LEU A 523 -14.05 36.42 -14.50
CA LEU A 523 -14.09 36.79 -15.91
C LEU A 523 -15.54 37.09 -16.36
N ASN A 524 -16.52 36.28 -15.99
CA ASN A 524 -17.94 36.56 -16.27
C ASN A 524 -18.45 37.83 -15.58
N LYS A 525 -17.93 38.15 -14.39
CA LYS A 525 -18.25 39.39 -13.67
C LYS A 525 -17.61 40.61 -14.33
N ILE A 526 -16.36 40.49 -14.77
CA ILE A 526 -15.60 41.48 -15.54
C ILE A 526 -16.31 41.77 -16.87
N ILE A 527 -16.74 40.73 -17.58
CA ILE A 527 -17.52 40.82 -18.83
C ILE A 527 -18.86 41.54 -18.58
N LYS A 528 -19.53 41.30 -17.44
CA LYS A 528 -20.78 41.97 -17.07
C LYS A 528 -20.61 43.38 -16.51
N SER A 529 -19.45 43.72 -15.94
CA SER A 529 -19.16 45.04 -15.36
C SER A 529 -18.51 46.02 -16.34
N GLY A 530 -18.23 45.60 -17.58
CA GLY A 530 -17.62 46.47 -18.60
C GLY A 530 -16.21 46.95 -18.27
N SER A 531 -15.50 46.27 -17.36
CA SER A 531 -14.09 46.55 -17.09
C SER A 531 -13.24 45.70 -18.04
N ASP A 532 -12.40 46.33 -18.86
CA ASP A 532 -11.46 45.64 -19.73
C ASP A 532 -10.43 44.85 -18.89
N GLY A 533 -10.74 43.58 -18.62
CA GLY A 533 -9.72 42.60 -18.28
C GLY A 533 -8.78 42.44 -19.48
N SER A 534 -7.49 42.16 -19.25
CA SER A 534 -6.58 42.07 -20.38
C SER A 534 -6.97 40.91 -21.30
N ILE A 535 -6.70 41.06 -22.60
CA ILE A 535 -6.91 40.00 -23.58
C ILE A 535 -6.18 38.71 -23.18
N ILE A 536 -4.99 38.83 -22.58
CA ILE A 536 -4.23 37.68 -22.09
C ILE A 536 -4.98 37.00 -20.94
N ASP A 537 -5.52 37.76 -19.98
CA ASP A 537 -6.31 37.22 -18.87
C ASP A 537 -7.58 36.51 -19.37
N LEU A 538 -8.19 37.01 -20.44
CA LEU A 538 -9.44 36.49 -21.01
C LEU A 538 -9.23 35.27 -21.92
N TYR A 539 -8.18 35.24 -22.74
CA TYR A 539 -8.04 34.30 -23.85
C TYR A 539 -6.84 33.36 -23.76
N ALA A 540 -5.85 33.61 -22.90
CA ALA A 540 -4.72 32.70 -22.73
C ALA A 540 -5.19 31.33 -22.20
N THR A 541 -4.62 30.27 -22.76
CA THR A 541 -4.82 28.89 -22.34
C THR A 541 -4.29 28.66 -20.94
N ALA A 542 -4.69 27.54 -20.30
CA ALA A 542 -4.18 27.18 -18.98
C ALA A 542 -2.64 27.02 -18.97
N GLY A 543 -2.06 26.45 -20.03
CA GLY A 543 -0.60 26.30 -20.15
C GLY A 543 0.13 27.64 -20.27
N GLU A 544 -0.39 28.57 -21.05
CA GLU A 544 0.21 29.91 -21.19
C GLU A 544 0.10 30.73 -19.89
N LYS A 545 -1.02 30.60 -19.17
CA LYS A 545 -1.18 31.22 -17.85
C LYS A 545 -0.19 30.64 -16.83
N LEU A 546 0.05 29.32 -16.88
CA LEU A 546 1.05 28.67 -16.05
C LEU A 546 2.45 29.18 -16.39
N GLU A 547 2.78 29.35 -17.67
CA GLU A 547 4.08 29.86 -18.09
C GLU A 547 4.28 31.33 -17.68
N ILE A 548 3.25 32.19 -17.81
CA ILE A 548 3.28 33.55 -17.25
C ILE A 548 3.55 33.51 -15.75
N ALA A 549 2.89 32.62 -15.00
CA ALA A 549 3.08 32.50 -13.56
C ALA A 549 4.49 32.01 -13.21
N ARG A 550 5.05 31.06 -13.98
CA ARG A 550 6.42 30.56 -13.83
C ARG A 550 7.44 31.68 -14.04
N LEU A 551 7.32 32.42 -15.14
CA LEU A 551 8.19 33.56 -15.46
C LEU A 551 8.05 34.71 -14.44
N GLN A 552 6.82 34.96 -13.96
CA GLN A 552 6.56 35.94 -12.91
C GLN A 552 7.21 35.53 -11.58
N ASP A 553 7.10 34.27 -11.17
CA ASP A 553 7.76 33.75 -9.97
C ASP A 553 9.28 33.83 -10.06
N GLN A 554 9.87 33.51 -11.23
CA GLN A 554 11.31 33.68 -11.46
C GLN A 554 11.76 35.14 -11.35
N TYR A 555 10.97 36.08 -11.87
CA TYR A 555 11.22 37.50 -11.71
C TYR A 555 11.07 37.95 -10.25
N ASP A 556 10.00 37.56 -9.56
CA ASP A 556 9.72 37.96 -8.18
C ASP A 556 10.78 37.42 -7.21
N LYS A 557 11.23 36.16 -7.39
CA LYS A 557 12.34 35.56 -6.64
C LYS A 557 13.64 36.33 -6.85
N ALA A 558 13.98 36.64 -8.10
CA ALA A 558 15.18 37.41 -8.40
C ALA A 558 15.10 38.81 -7.78
N LEU A 559 13.96 39.50 -7.90
CA LEU A 559 13.76 40.82 -7.32
C LEU A 559 13.83 40.79 -5.79
N ALA A 560 13.29 39.76 -5.14
CA ALA A 560 13.39 39.57 -3.69
C ALA A 560 14.84 39.29 -3.24
N GLN A 561 15.59 38.50 -4.00
CA GLN A 561 16.98 38.15 -3.70
C GLN A 561 17.92 39.35 -3.86
N TYR A 562 17.81 40.10 -4.96
CA TYR A 562 18.75 41.17 -5.30
C TYR A 562 18.27 42.57 -4.95
N GLY A 563 16.98 42.75 -4.65
CA GLY A 563 16.39 44.00 -4.17
C GLY A 563 16.31 45.14 -5.20
N SER A 564 16.75 44.93 -6.45
CA SER A 564 16.85 45.97 -7.48
C SER A 564 16.48 45.47 -8.86
N GLN A 565 15.65 46.24 -9.58
CA GLN A 565 15.31 46.01 -10.99
C GLN A 565 16.52 46.19 -11.93
N TRP A 566 17.55 46.92 -11.49
CA TRP A 566 18.78 47.16 -12.24
C TRP A 566 19.78 46.01 -12.16
N ASN A 567 19.54 45.02 -11.29
CA ASN A 567 20.36 43.83 -11.27
C ASN A 567 20.18 43.08 -12.61
N TYR A 568 21.29 42.65 -13.21
CA TYR A 568 21.28 41.97 -14.51
C TYR A 568 20.29 40.82 -14.56
N THR A 569 20.30 39.92 -13.57
CA THR A 569 19.41 38.75 -13.51
C THR A 569 17.95 39.15 -13.37
N VAL A 570 17.64 40.15 -12.53
CA VAL A 570 16.27 40.66 -12.36
C VAL A 570 15.75 41.27 -13.66
N ASN A 571 16.57 42.08 -14.32
CA ASN A 571 16.20 42.73 -15.57
C ASN A 571 16.05 41.74 -16.74
N GLN A 572 16.90 40.71 -16.80
CA GLN A 572 16.78 39.63 -17.78
C GLN A 572 15.50 38.81 -17.59
N ASN A 573 15.23 38.35 -16.35
CA ASN A 573 14.01 37.59 -16.05
C ASN A 573 12.75 38.41 -16.36
N TYR A 574 12.77 39.71 -16.08
CA TYR A 574 11.66 40.60 -16.43
C TYR A 574 11.47 40.75 -17.93
N GLN A 575 12.56 40.90 -18.70
CA GLN A 575 12.50 40.99 -20.15
C GLN A 575 11.96 39.70 -20.78
N GLU A 576 12.32 38.53 -20.25
CA GLU A 576 11.78 37.25 -20.70
C GLU A 576 10.26 37.17 -20.48
N LEU A 577 9.80 37.50 -19.28
CA LEU A 577 8.37 37.62 -18.95
C LEU A 577 7.65 38.62 -19.89
N ALA A 578 8.25 39.79 -20.12
CA ALA A 578 7.67 40.82 -20.96
C ALA A 578 7.59 40.37 -22.43
N ASN A 579 8.65 39.76 -22.97
CA ASN A 579 8.66 39.23 -24.33
C ASN A 579 7.57 38.18 -24.52
N TYR A 580 7.42 37.25 -23.57
CA TYR A 580 6.35 36.25 -23.63
C TYR A 580 4.95 36.89 -23.64
N LYS A 581 4.72 37.93 -22.83
CA LYS A 581 3.45 38.67 -22.85
C LYS A 581 3.23 39.42 -24.17
N LYS A 582 4.28 39.96 -24.79
CA LYS A 582 4.20 40.59 -26.14
C LYS A 582 3.81 39.57 -27.20
N GLU A 583 4.41 38.38 -27.18
CA GLU A 583 4.07 37.28 -28.09
C GLU A 583 2.60 36.86 -27.95
N LEU A 584 2.10 36.75 -26.72
CA LEU A 584 0.69 36.47 -26.46
C LEU A 584 -0.23 37.61 -26.93
N GLY A 585 0.18 38.86 -26.72
CA GLY A 585 -0.53 40.03 -27.24
C GLY A 585 -0.68 39.98 -28.76
N GLN A 586 0.37 39.59 -29.47
CA GLN A 586 0.34 39.39 -30.92
C GLN A 586 -0.54 38.20 -31.32
N LYS A 587 -0.41 37.05 -30.63
CA LYS A 587 -1.20 35.85 -30.88
C LYS A 587 -2.70 36.10 -30.75
N TYR A 588 -3.11 36.88 -29.75
CA TYR A 588 -4.51 37.18 -29.46
C TYR A 588 -4.98 38.53 -30.00
N MET A 589 -4.23 39.14 -30.93
CA MET A 589 -4.57 40.44 -31.54
C MET A 589 -5.98 40.49 -32.14
N SER A 590 -6.45 39.38 -32.74
CA SER A 590 -7.80 39.28 -33.33
C SER A 590 -8.94 39.23 -32.31
N LYS A 591 -8.62 39.07 -31.01
CA LYS A 591 -9.59 39.00 -29.91
C LYS A 591 -9.66 40.30 -29.10
N GLN A 592 -8.92 41.34 -29.51
CA GLN A 592 -8.89 42.62 -28.81
C GLN A 592 -10.17 43.42 -29.07
N GLY A 593 -10.82 43.90 -28.00
CA GLY A 593 -11.98 44.79 -28.09
C GLY A 593 -11.59 46.23 -28.41
N ALA A 594 -12.50 47.05 -28.93
CA ALA A 594 -12.24 48.47 -29.19
C ALA A 594 -11.91 49.24 -27.89
N LEU A 595 -11.04 50.24 -27.98
CA LEU A 595 -10.67 51.07 -26.82
C LEU A 595 -11.52 52.33 -26.75
N VAL A 596 -11.68 52.86 -25.54
CA VAL A 596 -12.26 54.20 -25.33
C VAL A 596 -11.45 55.23 -26.11
N LYS A 597 -12.16 56.14 -26.78
CA LYS A 597 -11.58 57.28 -27.50
C LYS A 597 -11.24 58.36 -26.48
N LEU A 598 -9.94 58.58 -26.26
CA LEU A 598 -9.43 59.37 -25.13
C LEU A 598 -9.63 60.89 -25.30
N ASN A 599 -9.71 61.38 -26.54
CA ASN A 599 -9.76 62.82 -26.86
C ASN A 599 -11.04 63.25 -27.60
N GLY A 600 -12.15 62.50 -27.46
CA GLY A 600 -13.41 62.80 -28.17
C GLY A 600 -13.38 62.54 -29.68
N GLU A 601 -12.31 61.91 -30.18
CA GLU A 601 -12.11 61.56 -31.58
C GLU A 601 -13.05 60.41 -32.00
N THR A 602 -13.66 60.52 -33.18
CA THR A 602 -14.42 59.40 -33.78
C THR A 602 -13.56 58.61 -34.76
N SER A 603 -13.98 57.38 -35.08
CA SER A 603 -13.27 56.56 -36.08
C SER A 603 -13.25 57.22 -37.46
N GLU A 604 -14.31 57.94 -37.83
CA GLU A 604 -14.39 58.70 -39.08
C GLU A 604 -13.43 59.90 -39.06
N ALA A 605 -13.36 60.63 -37.94
CA ALA A 605 -12.46 61.76 -37.78
C ALA A 605 -10.99 61.33 -37.84
N ALA A 606 -10.64 60.18 -37.25
CA ALA A 606 -9.29 59.62 -37.31
C ALA A 606 -8.91 59.13 -38.72
N ALA A 607 -9.85 58.50 -39.45
CA ALA A 607 -9.61 58.08 -40.83
C ALA A 607 -9.40 59.28 -41.76
N LYS A 608 -10.22 60.33 -41.61
CA LYS A 608 -10.05 61.60 -42.34
C LYS A 608 -8.72 62.26 -42.00
N ALA A 609 -8.35 62.33 -40.73
CA ALA A 609 -7.08 62.91 -40.30
C ALA A 609 -5.88 62.15 -40.86
N LEU A 610 -5.95 60.81 -40.92
CA LEU A 610 -4.94 59.97 -41.55
C LEU A 610 -4.78 60.29 -43.05
N GLU A 611 -5.88 60.34 -43.80
CA GLU A 611 -5.85 60.66 -45.23
C GLU A 611 -5.27 62.06 -45.48
N GLU A 612 -5.72 63.06 -44.72
CA GLU A 612 -5.20 64.44 -44.81
C GLU A 612 -3.71 64.53 -44.44
N TYR A 613 -3.25 63.74 -43.46
CA TYR A 613 -1.84 63.72 -43.07
C TYR A 613 -0.95 63.06 -44.14
N LEU A 614 -1.39 61.93 -44.70
CA LEU A 614 -0.65 61.17 -45.71
C LEU A 614 -0.53 61.91 -47.05
N ASN A 615 -1.51 62.76 -47.37
CA ASN A 615 -1.54 63.55 -48.60
C ASN A 615 -1.02 64.99 -48.42
N ALA A 616 -0.72 65.42 -47.19
CA ALA A 616 -0.11 66.71 -46.94
C ALA A 616 1.34 66.76 -47.46
N PRO A 617 1.82 67.92 -47.94
CA PRO A 617 3.21 68.09 -48.32
C PRO A 617 4.14 67.91 -47.12
N GLU A 618 5.36 67.45 -47.37
CA GLU A 618 6.37 67.32 -46.31
C GLU A 618 6.79 68.70 -45.78
N ASN A 619 6.59 68.93 -44.48
CA ASN A 619 7.14 70.07 -43.77
C ASN A 619 8.55 69.70 -43.24
N LYS A 620 9.56 70.48 -43.63
CA LYS A 620 10.97 70.28 -43.28
C LYS A 620 11.49 71.24 -42.20
N THR A 621 10.60 72.00 -41.57
CA THR A 621 10.93 72.98 -40.52
C THR A 621 11.02 72.34 -39.13
N ALA A 622 10.46 71.16 -38.95
CA ALA A 622 10.67 70.33 -37.77
C ALA A 622 12.06 69.66 -37.77
N ASN A 623 12.50 69.16 -36.61
CA ASN A 623 13.79 68.47 -36.45
C ASN A 623 13.95 67.25 -37.39
N THR A 624 12.84 66.64 -37.78
CA THR A 624 12.73 65.60 -38.80
C THR A 624 11.61 65.99 -39.75
N PRO A 625 11.68 65.71 -41.07
CA PRO A 625 10.56 65.98 -41.98
C PRO A 625 9.27 65.31 -41.49
N ILE A 626 8.16 66.03 -41.54
CA ILE A 626 6.83 65.54 -41.12
C ILE A 626 5.79 65.75 -42.22
N GLY A 627 4.69 64.99 -42.19
CA GLY A 627 3.74 64.92 -43.29
C GLY A 627 4.15 63.92 -44.37
N GLY A 628 3.18 63.49 -45.18
CA GLY A 628 3.40 62.50 -46.24
C GLY A 628 3.61 61.06 -45.75
N ARG A 629 3.79 60.15 -46.72
CA ARG A 629 4.01 58.71 -46.50
C ARG A 629 5.46 58.44 -46.08
N PHE A 630 5.66 58.05 -44.82
CA PHE A 630 6.99 57.90 -44.24
C PHE A 630 7.84 56.86 -44.98
N GLN A 631 7.24 55.74 -45.36
CA GLN A 631 7.91 54.65 -46.07
C GLN A 631 8.42 55.02 -47.47
N ASN A 632 7.90 56.11 -48.04
CA ASN A 632 8.38 56.67 -49.31
C ASN A 632 9.41 57.79 -49.10
N SER A 633 9.62 58.23 -47.86
CA SER A 633 10.58 59.28 -47.55
C SER A 633 12.01 58.74 -47.61
N THR A 634 12.97 59.63 -47.88
CA THR A 634 14.40 59.32 -47.82
C THR A 634 14.91 59.04 -46.39
N ARG A 635 14.05 59.21 -45.38
CA ARG A 635 14.35 58.92 -43.97
C ARG A 635 13.88 57.54 -43.52
N CYS A 636 13.18 56.80 -44.38
CA CYS A 636 12.85 55.41 -44.16
C CYS A 636 13.83 54.53 -44.95
N ASP A 637 14.75 53.90 -44.24
CA ASP A 637 15.75 53.04 -44.87
C ASP A 637 15.11 51.72 -45.35
N ASP A 638 15.79 51.02 -46.27
CA ASP A 638 15.24 49.79 -46.87
C ASP A 638 14.95 48.69 -45.85
N ILE A 639 15.68 48.69 -44.73
CA ILE A 639 15.42 47.80 -43.59
C ILE A 639 14.06 48.12 -42.96
N ASP A 640 13.74 49.39 -42.74
CA ASP A 640 12.47 49.81 -42.13
C ASP A 640 11.30 49.59 -43.09
N LYS A 641 11.47 49.87 -44.39
CA LYS A 641 10.47 49.53 -45.43
C LYS A 641 10.16 48.03 -45.42
N LYS A 642 11.20 47.19 -45.37
CA LYS A 642 11.03 45.73 -45.33
C LYS A 642 10.27 45.30 -44.08
N ARG A 643 10.61 45.84 -42.91
CA ARG A 643 9.96 45.51 -41.63
C ARG A 643 8.50 45.97 -41.59
N ILE A 644 8.21 47.17 -42.06
CA ILE A 644 6.83 47.68 -42.22
C ILE A 644 6.02 46.72 -43.09
N LYS A 645 6.57 46.33 -44.25
CA LYS A 645 5.90 45.43 -45.20
C LYS A 645 5.68 44.04 -44.63
N GLU A 646 6.66 43.47 -43.94
CA GLU A 646 6.55 42.16 -43.29
C GLU A 646 5.52 42.21 -42.16
N TYR A 647 5.53 43.26 -41.34
CA TYR A 647 4.60 43.39 -40.23
C TYR A 647 3.17 43.72 -40.68
N SER A 648 3.02 44.45 -41.78
CA SER A 648 1.73 44.68 -42.45
C SER A 648 1.08 43.36 -42.87
N LYS A 649 1.84 42.43 -43.44
CA LYS A 649 1.33 41.09 -43.78
C LYS A 649 0.88 40.28 -42.56
N VAL A 650 1.59 40.44 -41.43
CA VAL A 650 1.30 39.70 -40.20
C VAL A 650 0.08 40.27 -39.46
N THR A 651 -0.08 41.58 -39.43
CA THR A 651 -1.13 42.27 -38.66
C THR A 651 -2.37 42.62 -39.49
N GLY A 652 -2.24 42.68 -40.82
CA GLY A 652 -3.30 43.20 -41.70
C GLY A 652 -3.43 44.73 -41.68
N ILE A 653 -2.58 45.45 -40.95
CA ILE A 653 -2.55 46.91 -40.89
C ILE A 653 -1.82 47.44 -42.12
N SER A 654 -2.27 48.54 -42.72
CA SER A 654 -1.66 49.08 -43.94
C SER A 654 -0.23 49.61 -43.71
N GLU A 655 0.61 49.57 -44.76
CA GLU A 655 1.97 50.12 -44.69
C GLU A 655 1.98 51.63 -44.36
N ASP A 656 0.96 52.37 -44.84
CA ASP A 656 0.77 53.79 -44.55
C ASP A 656 0.57 54.03 -43.03
N GLU A 657 -0.29 53.24 -42.39
CA GLU A 657 -0.56 53.33 -40.95
C GLU A 657 0.66 52.97 -40.10
N LEU A 658 1.34 51.87 -40.42
CA LEU A 658 2.56 51.46 -39.71
C LEU A 658 3.71 52.47 -39.93
N GLY A 659 3.74 53.13 -41.08
CA GLY A 659 4.64 54.24 -41.38
C GLY A 659 4.46 55.43 -40.43
N LEU A 660 3.25 55.73 -39.96
CA LEU A 660 3.03 56.80 -38.97
C LEU A 660 3.74 56.49 -37.65
N ILE A 661 3.62 55.25 -37.16
CA ILE A 661 4.25 54.84 -35.90
C ILE A 661 5.77 54.77 -36.06
N THR A 662 6.26 54.25 -37.19
CA THR A 662 7.70 54.23 -37.48
C THR A 662 8.26 55.66 -37.48
N ARG A 663 7.53 56.65 -38.04
CA ARG A 663 7.92 58.07 -37.99
C ARG A 663 8.06 58.58 -36.56
N TYR A 664 7.14 58.22 -35.65
CA TYR A 664 7.25 58.58 -34.24
C TYR A 664 8.56 58.06 -33.65
N THR A 665 8.86 56.78 -33.86
CA THR A 665 10.07 56.15 -33.33
C THR A 665 11.37 56.67 -33.95
N TYR A 666 11.31 57.20 -35.18
CA TYR A 666 12.45 57.88 -35.80
C TYR A 666 12.73 59.25 -35.16
N GLY A 667 11.66 59.98 -34.82
CA GLY A 667 11.76 61.28 -34.18
C GLY A 667 10.41 61.78 -33.66
N SER A 668 10.25 61.82 -32.35
CA SER A 668 9.00 62.15 -31.65
C SER A 668 8.95 63.57 -31.09
N LYS A 669 10.07 64.31 -31.10
CA LYS A 669 10.18 65.61 -30.41
C LYS A 669 9.12 66.63 -30.85
N TRP A 670 8.84 66.71 -32.16
CA TRP A 670 7.89 67.66 -32.73
C TRP A 670 6.46 67.43 -32.24
N CYS A 671 5.98 66.18 -32.20
CA CYS A 671 4.64 65.88 -31.73
C CYS A 671 4.57 65.96 -30.20
N ASN A 672 5.55 65.42 -29.48
CA ASN A 672 5.53 65.45 -28.02
C ASN A 672 5.60 66.88 -27.45
N GLN A 673 6.39 67.79 -28.05
CA GLN A 673 6.38 69.20 -27.67
C GLN A 673 5.02 69.84 -27.90
N TYR A 674 4.38 69.56 -29.04
CA TYR A 674 3.02 70.03 -29.33
C TYR A 674 2.01 69.51 -28.28
N GLY A 675 1.98 68.20 -27.99
CA GLY A 675 1.03 67.62 -27.04
C GLY A 675 1.24 68.04 -25.58
N TYR A 676 2.48 68.27 -25.16
CA TYR A 676 2.76 68.83 -23.83
C TYR A 676 2.57 70.35 -23.76
N GLY A 677 2.27 71.01 -24.88
CA GLY A 677 2.13 72.48 -24.94
C GLY A 677 3.45 73.22 -24.72
N ILE A 678 4.58 72.58 -25.03
CA ILE A 678 5.92 73.16 -24.87
C ILE A 678 6.16 74.13 -26.02
N VAL A 679 6.53 75.36 -25.66
CA VAL A 679 6.91 76.41 -26.62
C VAL A 679 8.22 76.01 -27.29
N ASP A 680 8.21 75.94 -28.62
CA ASP A 680 9.44 75.66 -29.39
C ASP A 680 10.36 76.88 -29.29
N PRO A 681 11.61 76.74 -28.81
CA PRO A 681 12.54 77.86 -28.66
C PRO A 681 12.86 78.60 -29.96
N TYR A 682 12.79 77.93 -31.11
CA TYR A 682 13.07 78.51 -32.42
C TYR A 682 11.88 79.34 -32.94
N PHE A 683 10.65 78.88 -32.70
CA PHE A 683 9.43 79.54 -33.21
C PHE A 683 8.76 80.48 -32.19
N GLY A 684 9.10 80.38 -30.91
CA GLY A 684 8.51 81.20 -29.83
C GLY A 684 7.04 80.91 -29.53
N LYS A 685 6.49 79.81 -30.07
CA LYS A 685 5.11 79.34 -29.85
C LYS A 685 5.05 77.82 -29.82
N VAL A 686 3.94 77.26 -29.36
CA VAL A 686 3.63 75.84 -29.57
C VAL A 686 3.41 75.61 -31.06
N GLN A 687 4.30 74.84 -31.68
CA GLN A 687 4.36 74.70 -33.14
C GLN A 687 3.57 73.47 -33.60
N ASP A 688 2.60 73.68 -34.49
CA ASP A 688 1.74 72.63 -35.07
C ASP A 688 2.18 72.24 -36.50
N TYR A 689 3.20 72.91 -37.04
CA TYR A 689 3.81 72.61 -38.34
C TYR A 689 2.77 72.44 -39.46
N ASP A 690 2.05 73.51 -39.78
CA ASP A 690 1.00 73.55 -40.82
C ASP A 690 -0.23 72.65 -40.55
N GLY A 691 -0.59 72.47 -39.28
CA GLY A 691 -1.74 71.65 -38.89
C GLY A 691 -1.46 70.15 -38.93
N LEU A 692 -0.20 69.75 -39.08
CA LEU A 692 0.19 68.34 -39.18
C LEU A 692 0.10 67.64 -37.82
N CYS A 693 0.35 68.31 -36.69
CA CYS A 693 0.21 67.66 -35.39
C CYS A 693 -1.26 67.40 -35.06
N GLN A 694 -2.15 68.35 -35.33
CA GLN A 694 -3.60 68.17 -35.18
C GLN A 694 -4.15 66.96 -35.94
N LYS A 695 -3.58 66.65 -37.11
CA LYS A 695 -3.97 65.46 -37.91
C LYS A 695 -3.28 64.19 -37.42
N TYR A 696 -2.02 64.30 -36.99
CA TYR A 696 -1.22 63.16 -36.58
C TYR A 696 -1.75 62.49 -35.32
N TYR A 697 -2.18 63.25 -34.31
CA TYR A 697 -2.67 62.72 -33.04
C TYR A 697 -3.83 61.72 -33.19
N PRO A 698 -4.97 62.09 -33.80
CA PRO A 698 -6.10 61.17 -34.01
C PRO A 698 -5.74 60.00 -34.92
N ALA A 699 -4.92 60.23 -35.95
CA ALA A 699 -4.47 59.18 -36.86
C ALA A 699 -3.61 58.14 -36.13
N ALA A 700 -2.57 58.58 -35.41
CA ALA A 700 -1.66 57.69 -34.69
C ALA A 700 -2.35 56.99 -33.51
N ASN A 701 -3.25 57.65 -32.77
CA ASN A 701 -4.07 57.01 -31.74
C ASN A 701 -4.93 55.86 -32.30
N SER A 702 -5.53 56.07 -33.48
CA SER A 702 -6.31 55.05 -34.18
C SER A 702 -5.45 53.89 -34.67
N VAL A 703 -4.21 54.14 -35.13
CA VAL A 703 -3.28 53.07 -35.49
C VAL A 703 -2.82 52.28 -34.27
N LEU A 704 -2.48 52.95 -33.17
CA LEU A 704 -2.09 52.30 -31.91
C LEU A 704 -3.18 51.38 -31.37
N GLU A 705 -4.46 51.76 -31.52
CA GLU A 705 -5.58 50.90 -31.13
C GLU A 705 -5.63 49.56 -31.88
N LYS A 706 -5.15 49.53 -33.13
CA LYS A 706 -5.13 48.34 -33.99
C LYS A 706 -3.97 47.39 -33.69
N LEU A 707 -2.91 47.88 -33.05
CA LEU A 707 -1.69 47.11 -32.82
C LEU A 707 -1.81 46.16 -31.61
N PRO A 708 -0.94 45.14 -31.49
CA PRO A 708 -0.93 44.24 -30.34
C PRO A 708 -0.70 44.97 -29.02
N ARG A 709 -1.60 44.73 -28.05
CA ARG A 709 -1.46 45.29 -26.70
C ARG A 709 -0.46 44.50 -25.88
N PHE A 710 0.28 45.25 -25.07
CA PHE A 710 1.16 44.77 -24.04
C PHE A 710 0.58 45.10 -22.66
N GLN A 711 0.50 44.08 -21.81
CA GLN A 711 0.12 44.23 -20.40
C GLN A 711 1.33 43.88 -19.53
N GLY A 712 1.79 44.85 -18.74
CA GLY A 712 2.94 44.67 -17.87
C GLY A 712 3.48 45.99 -17.36
N THR A 713 4.58 45.91 -16.62
CA THR A 713 5.33 47.08 -16.16
C THR A 713 6.25 47.59 -17.27
N THR A 714 6.24 48.89 -17.53
CA THR A 714 7.21 49.54 -18.40
C THR A 714 7.88 50.68 -17.66
N PHE A 715 9.02 51.12 -18.19
CA PHE A 715 9.88 52.10 -17.57
C PHE A 715 10.10 53.27 -18.53
N SER A 716 10.14 54.50 -18.01
CA SER A 716 10.50 55.68 -18.80
C SER A 716 11.40 56.59 -17.98
N GLY A 717 12.57 56.91 -18.53
CA GLY A 717 13.51 57.84 -17.93
C GLY A 717 13.23 59.25 -18.46
N ILE A 718 13.07 60.22 -17.56
CA ILE A 718 12.86 61.62 -17.93
C ILE A 718 13.98 62.47 -17.34
N ASN A 719 14.37 63.51 -18.08
CA ASN A 719 15.25 64.57 -17.62
C ASN A 719 14.53 65.92 -17.68
N MET A 720 14.35 66.56 -16.52
CA MET A 720 13.75 67.90 -16.42
C MET A 720 14.72 68.91 -15.78
N SER A 721 14.59 70.20 -16.09
CA SER A 721 15.30 71.23 -15.32
C SER A 721 14.81 71.29 -13.88
N ALA A 722 15.57 71.89 -12.96
CA ALA A 722 15.19 71.94 -11.54
C ALA A 722 13.80 72.59 -11.31
N MET A 723 13.50 73.66 -12.04
CA MET A 723 12.23 74.37 -11.92
C MET A 723 11.05 73.56 -12.48
N GLU A 724 11.25 72.85 -13.58
CA GLU A 724 10.21 72.00 -14.18
C GLU A 724 9.97 70.75 -13.33
N LEU A 725 11.05 70.18 -12.78
CA LEU A 725 11.02 69.02 -11.89
C LEU A 725 10.15 69.31 -10.66
N ASP A 726 10.38 70.43 -9.96
CA ASP A 726 9.62 70.76 -8.76
C ASP A 726 8.12 70.91 -9.07
N LYS A 727 7.77 71.60 -10.17
CA LYS A 727 6.37 71.73 -10.60
C LYS A 727 5.74 70.38 -10.94
N TYR A 728 6.48 69.51 -11.62
CA TYR A 728 6.00 68.19 -12.01
C TYR A 728 5.82 67.25 -10.81
N ILE A 729 6.71 67.29 -9.82
CA ILE A 729 6.58 66.49 -8.59
C ILE A 729 5.42 66.99 -7.74
N ILE A 730 5.19 68.31 -7.65
CA ILE A 730 4.03 68.87 -6.94
C ILE A 730 2.72 68.39 -7.58
N SER A 731 2.59 68.46 -8.91
CA SER A 731 1.37 68.01 -9.59
C SER A 731 1.13 66.51 -9.43
N MET A 732 2.19 65.70 -9.45
CA MET A 732 2.10 64.25 -9.22
C MET A 732 1.68 63.91 -7.79
N LYS A 733 2.19 64.64 -6.80
CA LYS A 733 1.74 64.50 -5.39
C LYS A 733 0.29 64.92 -5.23
N GLU A 734 -0.15 65.99 -5.88
CA GLU A 734 -1.56 66.39 -5.86
C GLU A 734 -2.46 65.31 -6.46
N CYS A 735 -2.07 64.69 -7.58
CA CYS A 735 -2.81 63.57 -8.17
C CYS A 735 -2.87 62.36 -7.21
N LEU A 736 -1.76 62.07 -6.52
CA LEU A 736 -1.69 61.00 -5.52
C LEU A 736 -2.63 61.27 -4.33
N ASP A 737 -2.61 62.48 -3.79
CA ASP A 737 -3.36 62.87 -2.59
C ASP A 737 -4.87 63.01 -2.87
N THR A 738 -5.23 63.54 -4.05
CA THR A 738 -6.63 63.74 -4.44
C THR A 738 -7.26 62.51 -5.10
N GLY A 739 -6.44 61.57 -5.57
CA GLY A 739 -6.87 60.44 -6.39
C GLY A 739 -7.32 60.83 -7.80
N LYS A 740 -7.13 62.09 -8.23
CA LYS A 740 -7.43 62.52 -9.60
C LYS A 740 -6.48 61.82 -10.58
N PRO A 741 -6.99 61.35 -11.74
CA PRO A 741 -6.14 60.81 -12.80
C PRO A 741 -5.12 61.84 -13.31
N PHE A 742 -3.88 61.40 -13.47
CA PHE A 742 -2.88 62.10 -14.27
C PHE A 742 -3.13 61.81 -15.76
N VAL A 743 -3.41 62.85 -16.55
CA VAL A 743 -3.64 62.74 -18.00
C VAL A 743 -2.33 63.02 -18.74
N ASN A 744 -1.83 62.05 -19.49
CA ASN A 744 -0.64 62.25 -20.32
C ASN A 744 -1.05 62.75 -21.72
N ASN A 745 -0.95 64.06 -21.96
CA ASN A 745 -1.47 64.70 -23.17
C ASN A 745 -0.74 64.31 -24.48
N ALA A 746 0.51 63.85 -24.39
CA ALA A 746 1.27 63.37 -25.56
C ALA A 746 1.37 61.84 -25.58
N PHE A 747 2.00 61.29 -26.63
CA PHE A 747 2.34 59.87 -26.64
C PHE A 747 3.42 59.59 -25.59
N LEU A 748 3.27 58.49 -24.85
CA LEU A 748 4.23 58.12 -23.81
C LEU A 748 5.04 56.92 -24.26
N SER A 749 6.30 57.18 -24.63
CA SER A 749 7.28 56.15 -24.96
C SER A 749 7.87 55.56 -23.68
N THR A 750 7.88 54.23 -23.61
CA THR A 750 8.36 53.46 -22.47
C THR A 750 9.10 52.22 -22.96
N THR A 751 9.83 51.55 -22.08
CA THR A 751 10.58 50.34 -22.40
C THR A 751 10.35 49.26 -21.36
N THR A 752 10.42 47.99 -21.77
CA THR A 752 10.43 46.84 -20.84
C THR A 752 11.82 46.51 -20.32
N ASN A 753 12.86 47.21 -20.78
CA ASN A 753 14.23 47.07 -20.30
C ASN A 753 14.68 48.35 -19.57
N ILE A 754 14.84 48.26 -18.24
CA ILE A 754 15.17 49.43 -17.43
C ILE A 754 16.52 50.07 -17.79
N ASP A 755 17.48 49.30 -18.32
CA ASP A 755 18.80 49.81 -18.68
C ASP A 755 18.74 50.87 -19.78
N LYS A 756 17.72 50.80 -20.65
CA LYS A 756 17.51 51.72 -21.76
C LYS A 756 17.01 53.09 -21.32
N THR A 757 16.46 53.20 -20.10
CA THR A 757 15.96 54.47 -19.55
C THR A 757 17.08 55.49 -19.32
N THR A 758 18.32 55.04 -19.14
CA THR A 758 19.50 55.91 -18.92
C THR A 758 19.85 56.76 -20.13
N ILE A 759 19.43 56.36 -21.33
CA ILE A 759 19.62 57.12 -22.58
C ILE A 759 18.77 58.40 -22.57
N PHE A 760 17.61 58.37 -21.91
CA PHE A 760 16.59 59.42 -22.00
C PHE A 760 16.48 60.28 -20.74
N GLY A 761 16.81 59.72 -19.57
CA GLY A 761 16.56 60.38 -18.29
C GLY A 761 17.65 60.17 -17.25
N SER A 762 17.67 61.08 -16.26
CA SER A 762 18.62 60.97 -15.14
C SER A 762 18.08 61.44 -13.79
N ASN A 763 16.90 62.07 -13.73
CA ASN A 763 16.33 62.62 -12.50
C ASN A 763 14.88 62.21 -12.17
N ILE A 764 14.12 61.68 -13.14
CA ILE A 764 12.83 61.02 -12.90
C ILE A 764 12.80 59.66 -13.58
N GLN A 765 12.37 58.65 -12.83
CA GLN A 765 12.01 57.32 -13.34
C GLN A 765 10.51 57.11 -13.21
N LEU A 766 9.83 56.91 -14.32
CA LEU A 766 8.45 56.40 -14.34
C LEU A 766 8.47 54.87 -14.33
N VAL A 767 7.63 54.28 -13.48
CA VAL A 767 7.35 52.83 -13.41
C VAL A 767 5.86 52.65 -13.65
N ILE A 768 5.49 52.18 -14.83
CA ILE A 768 4.12 52.25 -15.33
C ILE A 768 3.55 50.84 -15.44
N LYS A 769 2.50 50.53 -14.69
CA LYS A 769 1.71 49.30 -14.85
C LYS A 769 0.66 49.53 -15.93
N GLY A 770 0.98 49.12 -17.16
CA GLY A 770 0.13 49.27 -18.33
C GLY A 770 -0.77 48.05 -18.59
N LYS A 771 -1.93 48.32 -19.19
CA LYS A 771 -2.90 47.34 -19.69
C LYS A 771 -3.07 47.42 -21.22
N HIS A 772 -2.96 48.62 -21.79
CA HIS A 772 -3.21 48.90 -23.20
C HIS A 772 -2.04 49.59 -23.91
N GLY A 773 -0.84 49.55 -23.33
CA GLY A 773 0.38 49.92 -24.04
C GLY A 773 0.56 49.05 -25.29
N VAL A 774 1.25 49.56 -26.30
CA VAL A 774 1.40 48.89 -27.60
C VAL A 774 2.85 48.53 -27.84
N ASP A 775 3.14 47.27 -28.14
CA ASP A 775 4.50 46.87 -28.54
C ASP A 775 4.79 47.35 -29.97
N VAL A 776 5.63 48.38 -30.08
CA VAL A 776 6.00 48.97 -31.38
C VAL A 776 7.39 48.51 -31.83
N LYS A 777 8.07 47.67 -31.05
CA LYS A 777 9.38 47.10 -31.40
C LYS A 777 9.45 46.51 -32.81
N PRO A 778 8.43 45.79 -33.34
CA PRO A 778 8.48 45.24 -34.69
C PRO A 778 8.67 46.30 -35.79
N ILE A 779 8.14 47.50 -35.57
CA ILE A 779 8.13 48.63 -36.52
C ILE A 779 8.93 49.85 -36.03
N THR A 780 9.65 49.73 -34.92
CA THR A 780 10.61 50.75 -34.46
C THR A 780 11.73 50.89 -35.46
N HIS A 781 12.12 52.13 -35.78
CA HIS A 781 13.24 52.45 -36.67
C HIS A 781 14.48 51.60 -36.33
N HIS A 782 15.13 51.00 -37.34
CA HIS A 782 16.10 49.92 -37.13
C HIS A 782 17.31 50.29 -36.26
N TYR A 783 17.79 51.54 -36.28
CA TYR A 783 18.84 52.02 -35.37
C TYR A 783 18.45 51.95 -33.88
N TYR A 784 17.16 52.04 -33.57
CA TYR A 784 16.62 52.10 -32.20
C TYR A 784 15.94 50.78 -31.76
N LYS A 785 16.08 49.70 -32.55
CA LYS A 785 15.46 48.40 -32.26
C LYS A 785 15.76 47.85 -30.86
N SER A 786 16.93 48.21 -30.30
CA SER A 786 17.35 47.74 -28.97
C SER A 786 16.59 48.39 -27.80
N GLU A 787 15.77 49.41 -28.06
CA GLU A 787 15.03 50.16 -27.02
C GLU A 787 13.82 49.41 -26.48
N ASP A 788 13.35 48.36 -27.19
CA ASP A 788 12.25 47.50 -26.73
C ASP A 788 10.99 48.30 -26.36
N GLU A 789 10.65 49.25 -27.24
CA GLU A 789 9.68 50.32 -26.99
C GLU A 789 8.23 49.81 -26.91
N VAL A 790 7.54 50.27 -25.86
CA VAL A 790 6.10 50.15 -25.67
C VAL A 790 5.51 51.56 -25.61
N LEU A 791 4.56 51.85 -26.51
CA LEU A 791 3.99 53.18 -26.68
C LEU A 791 2.56 53.25 -26.13
N PHE A 792 2.26 54.27 -25.33
CA PHE A 792 0.89 54.58 -24.92
C PHE A 792 0.30 55.73 -25.75
N ARG A 793 -1.01 55.67 -25.95
CA ARG A 793 -1.79 56.65 -26.71
C ARG A 793 -1.71 58.05 -26.08
N ALA A 794 -1.81 59.08 -26.90
CA ALA A 794 -1.94 60.44 -26.42
C ALA A 794 -3.30 60.63 -25.73
N GLY A 795 -3.28 61.20 -24.52
CA GLY A 795 -4.44 61.35 -23.65
C GLY A 795 -4.67 60.17 -22.70
N THR A 796 -3.69 59.27 -22.54
CA THR A 796 -3.83 58.13 -21.62
C THR A 796 -3.89 58.60 -20.17
N ASN A 797 -4.83 58.05 -19.41
CA ASN A 797 -5.05 58.37 -18.01
C ASN A 797 -4.34 57.38 -17.10
N PHE A 798 -3.60 57.90 -16.14
CA PHE A 798 -2.87 57.11 -15.16
C PHE A 798 -3.30 57.50 -13.75
N LYS A 799 -3.50 56.50 -12.90
CA LYS A 799 -3.53 56.69 -11.46
C LYS A 799 -2.11 56.79 -10.94
N VAL A 800 -1.79 57.85 -10.20
CA VAL A 800 -0.52 57.95 -9.48
C VAL A 800 -0.60 57.06 -8.25
N VAL A 801 0.30 56.08 -8.17
CA VAL A 801 0.35 55.08 -7.08
C VAL A 801 1.38 55.48 -6.02
N ALA A 802 2.50 56.05 -6.45
CA ALA A 802 3.53 56.53 -5.54
C ALA A 802 4.38 57.63 -6.18
N VAL A 803 4.84 58.56 -5.35
CA VAL A 803 5.85 59.57 -5.69
C VAL A 803 6.91 59.56 -4.60
N LYS A 804 8.10 59.03 -4.90
CA LYS A 804 9.14 58.77 -3.90
C LYS A 804 10.48 59.31 -4.37
N GLN A 805 11.25 59.88 -3.45
CA GLN A 805 12.65 60.16 -3.70
C GLN A 805 13.47 58.92 -3.37
N GLU A 806 14.27 58.44 -4.30
CA GLU A 806 14.98 57.18 -4.14
C GLU A 806 16.38 57.41 -3.58
N THR A 807 16.72 56.68 -2.53
CA THR A 807 18.05 56.68 -1.87
C THR A 807 18.88 55.44 -2.17
N ALA A 808 18.25 54.37 -2.65
CA ALA A 808 18.89 53.13 -3.07
C ALA A 808 18.30 52.69 -4.40
N ARG A 809 19.15 52.40 -5.39
CA ARG A 809 18.80 52.14 -6.79
C ARG A 809 17.94 50.87 -6.94
N LYS A 810 16.64 50.97 -6.68
CA LYS A 810 15.68 49.86 -6.78
C LYS A 810 14.98 49.88 -8.13
N TYR A 811 14.29 50.96 -8.43
CA TYR A 811 13.68 51.22 -9.73
C TYR A 811 14.25 52.48 -10.37
N GLY A 812 14.56 53.52 -9.60
CA GLY A 812 15.13 54.76 -10.12
C GLY A 812 16.64 54.69 -10.34
N PHE A 813 17.24 55.85 -10.62
CA PHE A 813 18.68 55.94 -10.91
C PHE A 813 19.57 55.91 -9.66
N GLY A 814 19.03 55.58 -8.48
CA GLY A 814 19.71 55.73 -7.18
C GLY A 814 19.84 57.18 -6.73
N LYS A 815 19.21 58.10 -7.47
CA LYS A 815 19.08 59.53 -7.22
C LYS A 815 17.83 60.04 -7.95
N GLY A 816 17.28 61.16 -7.49
CA GLY A 816 16.08 61.74 -8.07
C GLY A 816 14.79 61.06 -7.61
N TRP A 817 13.77 61.06 -8.48
CA TRP A 817 12.42 60.65 -8.15
C TRP A 817 11.98 59.40 -8.91
N VAL A 818 11.23 58.54 -8.22
CA VAL A 818 10.52 57.40 -8.78
C VAL A 818 9.02 57.65 -8.66
N ILE A 819 8.32 57.56 -9.79
CA ILE A 819 6.88 57.76 -9.87
C ILE A 819 6.27 56.45 -10.39
N GLU A 820 5.44 55.83 -9.54
CA GLU A 820 4.72 54.62 -9.90
C GLU A 820 3.34 55.01 -10.43
N LEU A 821 3.00 54.57 -11.63
CA LEU A 821 1.76 54.85 -12.33
C LEU A 821 1.01 53.55 -12.64
N GLU A 822 -0.31 53.58 -12.62
CA GLU A 822 -1.17 52.48 -13.06
C GLU A 822 -2.16 53.01 -14.10
N GLU A 823 -2.21 52.37 -15.27
CA GLU A 823 -3.16 52.76 -16.33
C GLU A 823 -4.60 52.48 -15.90
N ILE A 824 -5.47 53.48 -16.11
CA ILE A 824 -6.88 53.42 -15.72
C ILE A 824 -7.68 52.61 -16.74
#